data_AF-A0AAU5KLF3-F1
#
_entry.id   AF-A0AAU5KLF3-F1
#
_cell.length_a   1.000
_cell.length_b   1.000
_cell.length_c   1.000
_cell.angle_alpha   90.00
_cell.angle_beta   90.00
_cell.angle_gamma   90.00
#
_symmetry.space_group_name_H-M   'P 1'
#
loop_
_entity.id
_entity.type
_entity.pdbx_description
1 polymer ?
#
loop_
_entity_poly.entity_id
_entity_poly.type
_entity_poly.pdbx_seq_one_letter_code
_entity_poly.pdbx_strand_id
1 'polypeptide(L)'
;MGSSETSPQLGRRRFLQLGGAGAAAAGLSMFPPAIAKAMALPAISRTRSIKDVQHVVILMQENRSFDHYFGTLRGVRGFADPRPALLPNGKPVFHQPVSTIRTARYQGRNLPASESEVLPWYIDPRSTTEHTAGTDHGWPSGHQAWNEGRWDSWVTQKQDVLTMGHLKRQDLLYHYALAEAFTIGDAYHCSVHADTAPNRIYLWTGTMDPRNVYGKTKLNGPATGERDDTNGYTWTTYPELLEQAGVSWKLYQGGSGIPGQPTDNFTDNSLMFFHNFQPADGADPNSPLVQKGASDHTLVEFAQDVKNGTLPQVTWIVPPAQYSEHPSSSPTDGAYYINLVMEALTADPEVWGSTVLLLDYDENDGLFDHVLPPVPPLHSAPGGEGMVSESLAASLQDEFLDMTSRPWTSPAGTVGPTGLQPIGLGPRVPMIAISPWSRGGYVCSETFDHTSVLRFLEQRFGIASPYISDWRRAVCGDLTSMFDFKGKADPTPVHFQVPAPIAGQGKPYSVAVPQTMPAQEPGTRPARPLGYRALVNEGPRESGKVQLKLRNHGRIGAAFQVQDRQHPTAAPRRYTVAAHDTLQDFWTVSAGEPYQLAAHGPNGSLFEFQGQGGEDLSVTFSESGRDEVRVRIRNHGKDRRTVRVANSYQRDGKAQVTRVLKAHDTLEYSWHTGGQGNWYDVQVSAVDGALFERRYAGHLENGDHSTSDPGPAAG
;
A
#
# COMPACT_ATOMS: atom_id res chain seq x y z
N MET A 1 -13.78 40.58 -66.73
CA MET A 1 -13.89 39.11 -66.64
C MET A 1 -13.08 38.66 -65.45
N GLY A 2 -13.63 37.80 -64.60
CA GLY A 2 -12.93 37.22 -63.45
C GLY A 2 -13.64 37.45 -62.12
N SER A 3 -14.69 36.67 -61.87
CA SER A 3 -15.41 36.50 -60.60
C SER A 3 -14.50 36.02 -59.47
N SER A 4 -14.62 36.62 -58.28
CA SER A 4 -14.02 36.13 -57.04
C SER A 4 -14.82 34.96 -56.47
N GLU A 5 -14.24 33.76 -56.46
CA GLU A 5 -14.76 32.61 -55.72
C GLU A 5 -14.38 32.71 -54.23
N THR A 6 -15.38 32.62 -53.37
CA THR A 6 -15.24 32.46 -51.92
C THR A 6 -15.02 30.99 -51.56
N SER A 7 -13.84 30.64 -51.04
CA SER A 7 -13.57 29.33 -50.42
C SER A 7 -14.35 29.16 -49.10
N PRO A 8 -15.00 28.01 -48.84
CA PRO A 8 -15.70 27.78 -47.59
C PRO A 8 -14.70 27.52 -46.45
N GLN A 9 -14.74 28.38 -45.42
CA GLN A 9 -14.00 28.17 -44.17
C GLN A 9 -14.54 26.92 -43.45
N LEU A 10 -13.69 25.89 -43.35
CA LEU A 10 -13.87 24.78 -42.42
C LEU A 10 -13.91 25.33 -40.99
N GLY A 11 -15.08 25.27 -40.35
CA GLY A 11 -15.27 25.78 -38.99
C GLY A 11 -14.39 25.03 -37.97
N ARG A 12 -13.77 25.78 -37.05
CA ARG A 12 -12.94 25.31 -35.91
C ARG A 12 -13.53 24.10 -35.17
N ARG A 13 -14.86 23.98 -35.10
CA ARG A 13 -15.57 22.89 -34.44
C ARG A 13 -15.45 21.54 -35.17
N ARG A 14 -15.36 21.55 -36.51
CA ARG A 14 -15.18 20.35 -37.34
C ARG A 14 -13.70 19.93 -37.42
N PHE A 15 -12.78 20.89 -37.35
CA PHE A 15 -11.34 20.63 -37.24
C PHE A 15 -10.96 19.98 -35.89
N LEU A 16 -11.60 20.38 -34.78
CA LEU A 16 -11.43 19.71 -33.48
C LEU A 16 -12.06 18.31 -33.43
N GLN A 17 -13.19 18.10 -34.11
CA GLN A 17 -13.81 16.76 -34.22
C GLN A 17 -13.02 15.80 -35.12
N LEU A 18 -12.32 16.31 -36.15
CA LEU A 18 -11.45 15.50 -37.02
C LEU A 18 -10.02 15.33 -36.46
N GLY A 19 -9.53 16.27 -35.64
CA GLY A 19 -8.22 16.17 -34.98
C GLY A 19 -8.19 15.23 -33.77
N GLY A 20 -9.32 15.03 -33.08
CA GLY A 20 -9.39 14.15 -31.90
C GLY A 20 -9.31 12.65 -32.22
N ALA A 21 -9.85 12.22 -33.36
CA ALA A 21 -9.85 10.80 -33.75
C ALA A 21 -8.47 10.31 -34.23
N GLY A 22 -7.68 11.18 -34.87
CA GLY A 22 -6.35 10.82 -35.38
C GLY A 22 -5.26 10.74 -34.31
N ALA A 23 -5.30 11.62 -33.30
CA ALA A 23 -4.33 11.61 -32.21
C ALA A 23 -4.55 10.43 -31.23
N ALA A 24 -5.82 10.07 -30.96
CA ALA A 24 -6.16 8.92 -30.13
C ALA A 24 -5.73 7.59 -30.78
N ALA A 25 -5.92 7.43 -32.10
CA ALA A 25 -5.51 6.22 -32.82
C ALA A 25 -3.98 6.05 -32.88
N ALA A 26 -3.21 7.14 -33.00
CA ALA A 26 -1.75 7.09 -33.01
C ALA A 26 -1.15 6.66 -31.67
N GLY A 27 -1.77 7.01 -30.53
CA GLY A 27 -1.26 6.66 -29.20
C GLY A 27 -1.58 5.23 -28.73
N LEU A 28 -2.57 4.56 -29.33
CA LEU A 28 -2.99 3.20 -28.95
C LEU A 28 -2.04 2.10 -29.45
N SER A 29 -1.20 2.35 -30.47
CA SER A 29 -0.20 1.38 -30.96
C SER A 29 1.01 1.20 -30.02
N MET A 30 0.94 1.72 -28.80
CA MET A 30 2.05 1.84 -27.84
C MET A 30 1.84 1.04 -26.56
N PHE A 31 0.63 0.49 -26.36
CA PHE A 31 0.34 -0.48 -25.32
C PHE A 31 0.41 -1.90 -25.90
N PRO A 32 0.63 -2.96 -25.08
CA PRO A 32 0.21 -4.30 -25.43
C PRO A 32 -1.23 -4.22 -25.96
N PRO A 33 -1.56 -4.92 -27.04
CA PRO A 33 -2.86 -4.79 -27.69
C PRO A 33 -4.05 -4.89 -26.72
N ALA A 34 -3.96 -5.74 -25.69
CA ALA A 34 -4.99 -5.89 -24.67
C ALA A 34 -5.18 -4.63 -23.81
N ILE A 35 -4.09 -4.01 -23.33
CA ILE A 35 -4.17 -2.76 -22.56
C ILE A 35 -4.61 -1.60 -23.45
N ALA A 36 -4.15 -1.53 -24.71
CA ALA A 36 -4.62 -0.54 -25.68
C ALA A 36 -6.14 -0.62 -25.85
N LYS A 37 -6.65 -1.85 -26.05
CA LYS A 37 -8.08 -2.12 -26.20
C LYS A 37 -8.84 -1.73 -24.93
N ALA A 38 -8.34 -2.11 -23.76
CA ALA A 38 -8.91 -1.74 -22.46
C ALA A 38 -9.04 -0.21 -22.29
N MET A 39 -8.00 0.54 -22.66
CA MET A 39 -7.98 2.01 -22.59
C MET A 39 -8.96 2.67 -23.56
N ALA A 40 -9.18 2.07 -24.74
CA ALA A 40 -10.07 2.60 -25.76
C ALA A 40 -11.56 2.38 -25.45
N LEU A 41 -11.89 1.33 -24.71
CA LEU A 41 -13.27 0.97 -24.41
C LEU A 41 -13.85 1.81 -23.25
N PRO A 42 -15.10 2.32 -23.37
CA PRO A 42 -15.72 3.15 -22.35
C PRO A 42 -16.28 2.33 -21.20
N ALA A 43 -16.53 2.99 -20.05
CA ALA A 43 -17.31 2.42 -18.97
C ALA A 43 -18.81 2.41 -19.33
N ILE A 44 -19.54 1.38 -18.92
CA ILE A 44 -21.00 1.37 -18.87
C ILE A 44 -21.40 2.16 -17.63
N SER A 45 -21.71 3.44 -17.79
CA SER A 45 -22.03 4.31 -16.65
C SER A 45 -23.52 4.65 -16.60
N ARG A 46 -24.34 3.70 -16.12
CA ARG A 46 -25.80 3.85 -16.03
C ARG A 46 -26.20 4.71 -14.82
N THR A 47 -25.58 4.43 -13.67
CA THR A 47 -25.88 5.06 -12.37
C THR A 47 -24.79 6.03 -11.90
N ARG A 48 -23.60 6.00 -12.54
CA ARG A 48 -22.41 6.76 -12.14
C ARG A 48 -21.99 6.44 -10.70
N SER A 49 -22.07 5.15 -10.36
CA SER A 49 -21.75 4.61 -9.04
C SER A 49 -21.17 3.20 -9.16
N ILE A 50 -20.68 2.64 -8.06
CA ILE A 50 -20.22 1.24 -8.00
C ILE A 50 -21.27 0.23 -8.48
N LYS A 51 -22.57 0.57 -8.46
CA LYS A 51 -23.64 -0.31 -8.95
C LYS A 51 -23.57 -0.59 -10.46
N ASP A 52 -22.78 0.18 -11.20
CA ASP A 52 -22.50 -0.07 -12.62
C ASP A 52 -21.52 -1.21 -12.87
N VAL A 53 -20.71 -1.58 -11.87
CA VAL A 53 -19.85 -2.77 -11.93
C VAL A 53 -20.74 -4.00 -12.00
N GLN A 54 -20.57 -4.89 -12.96
CA GLN A 54 -21.30 -6.17 -13.02
C GLN A 54 -20.40 -7.34 -12.64
N HIS A 55 -19.11 -7.23 -12.93
CA HIS A 55 -18.11 -8.26 -12.70
C HIS A 55 -16.92 -7.68 -11.92
N VAL A 56 -16.52 -8.37 -10.86
CA VAL A 56 -15.27 -8.12 -10.14
C VAL A 56 -14.38 -9.34 -10.33
N VAL A 57 -13.27 -9.17 -11.03
CA VAL A 57 -12.26 -10.21 -11.26
C VAL A 57 -11.06 -9.92 -10.36
N ILE A 58 -10.61 -10.92 -9.62
CA ILE A 58 -9.53 -10.80 -8.64
C ILE A 58 -8.44 -11.78 -9.05
N LEU A 59 -7.26 -11.25 -9.36
CA LEU A 59 -6.06 -12.02 -9.68
C LEU A 59 -4.97 -11.65 -8.68
N MET A 60 -4.59 -12.60 -7.83
CA MET A 60 -3.54 -12.44 -6.85
C MET A 60 -2.29 -13.22 -7.28
N GLN A 61 -1.20 -12.49 -7.52
CA GLN A 61 0.14 -13.01 -7.81
C GLN A 61 0.93 -13.28 -6.51
N GLU A 62 2.12 -13.84 -6.67
CA GLU A 62 3.14 -14.18 -5.67
C GLU A 62 4.45 -13.43 -6.00
N ASN A 63 5.43 -13.40 -5.12
CA ASN A 63 5.32 -12.57 -3.94
C ASN A 63 6.31 -11.42 -4.15
N ARG A 64 5.86 -10.17 -4.03
CA ARG A 64 6.63 -8.98 -4.41
C ARG A 64 6.33 -7.83 -3.48
N SER A 65 7.38 -7.19 -2.96
CA SER A 65 7.19 -5.92 -2.25
C SER A 65 6.90 -4.79 -3.24
N PHE A 66 6.21 -3.75 -2.76
CA PHE A 66 5.92 -2.58 -3.59
C PHE A 66 7.22 -1.89 -4.04
N ASP A 67 8.17 -1.63 -3.15
CA ASP A 67 9.44 -0.99 -3.52
C ASP A 67 10.28 -1.83 -4.49
N HIS A 68 10.23 -3.16 -4.39
CA HIS A 68 10.95 -4.04 -5.31
C HIS A 68 10.48 -3.87 -6.76
N TYR A 69 9.17 -3.70 -7.00
CA TYR A 69 8.64 -3.46 -8.35
C TYR A 69 8.57 -1.98 -8.72
N PHE A 70 7.97 -1.16 -7.86
CA PHE A 70 7.52 0.18 -8.18
C PHE A 70 8.26 1.28 -7.41
N GLY A 71 9.26 0.95 -6.58
CA GLY A 71 10.06 1.95 -5.85
C GLY A 71 10.73 2.99 -6.76
N THR A 72 11.00 2.63 -8.03
CA THR A 72 11.57 3.57 -9.03
C THR A 72 10.53 4.28 -9.90
N LEU A 73 9.25 3.91 -9.85
CA LEU A 73 8.19 4.48 -10.70
C LEU A 73 7.91 5.94 -10.30
N ARG A 74 7.76 6.87 -11.26
CA ARG A 74 7.51 8.28 -10.92
C ARG A 74 6.19 8.47 -10.18
N GLY A 75 6.20 9.37 -9.19
CA GLY A 75 4.99 9.84 -8.50
C GLY A 75 4.29 8.80 -7.59
N VAL A 76 4.94 7.70 -7.25
CA VAL A 76 4.51 6.84 -6.13
C VAL A 76 5.36 7.14 -4.90
N ARG A 77 4.92 6.72 -3.72
CA ARG A 77 5.76 6.68 -2.53
C ARG A 77 6.80 5.55 -2.67
N GLY A 78 7.96 5.89 -3.22
CA GLY A 78 9.06 4.96 -3.50
C GLY A 78 10.40 5.49 -2.98
N PHE A 79 11.49 5.24 -3.71
CA PHE A 79 12.86 5.57 -3.26
C PHE A 79 13.17 7.06 -3.12
N ALA A 80 12.29 7.96 -3.61
CA ALA A 80 12.37 9.40 -3.41
C ALA A 80 11.34 9.93 -2.39
N ASP A 81 10.79 9.09 -1.50
CA ASP A 81 9.97 9.57 -0.37
C ASP A 81 10.77 10.66 0.39
N PRO A 82 10.26 11.90 0.50
CA PRO A 82 10.96 12.99 1.19
C PRO A 82 10.95 12.85 2.72
N ARG A 83 10.16 11.92 3.26
CA ARG A 83 9.91 11.75 4.70
C ARG A 83 9.96 10.28 5.12
N PRO A 84 11.03 9.54 4.76
CA PRO A 84 11.16 8.15 5.19
C PRO A 84 11.30 8.08 6.71
N ALA A 85 10.90 6.96 7.30
CA ALA A 85 11.21 6.68 8.70
C ALA A 85 12.72 6.70 8.93
N LEU A 86 13.13 7.13 10.13
CA LEU A 86 14.53 7.07 10.54
C LEU A 86 14.78 5.83 11.39
N LEU A 87 15.93 5.19 11.15
CA LEU A 87 16.45 4.11 11.96
C LEU A 87 17.02 4.65 13.27
N PRO A 88 17.32 3.78 14.26
CA PRO A 88 17.90 4.22 15.53
C PRO A 88 19.24 4.97 15.39
N ASN A 89 19.97 4.75 14.29
CA ASN A 89 21.22 5.44 13.97
C ASN A 89 21.02 6.83 13.31
N GLY A 90 19.78 7.28 13.13
CA GLY A 90 19.40 8.55 12.51
C GLY A 90 19.42 8.56 10.99
N LYS A 91 19.81 7.46 10.32
CA LYS A 91 19.76 7.35 8.86
C LYS A 91 18.34 7.00 8.38
N PRO A 92 17.96 7.37 7.15
CA PRO A 92 16.73 6.89 6.54
C PRO A 92 16.68 5.36 6.51
N VAL A 93 15.46 4.81 6.62
CA VAL A 93 15.17 3.37 6.64
C VAL A 93 15.76 2.57 5.46
N PHE A 94 16.11 3.22 4.36
CA PHE A 94 16.81 2.59 3.24
C PHE A 94 18.22 2.08 3.61
N HIS A 95 18.85 2.61 4.67
CA HIS A 95 20.18 2.24 5.13
C HIS A 95 20.15 1.01 6.07
N GLN A 96 19.71 -0.14 5.57
CA GLN A 96 19.54 -1.33 6.41
C GLN A 96 20.90 -1.85 6.92
N PRO A 97 21.07 -2.08 8.23
CA PRO A 97 22.30 -2.65 8.78
C PRO A 97 22.65 -4.00 8.14
N VAL A 98 23.93 -4.26 7.91
CA VAL A 98 24.38 -5.61 7.54
C VAL A 98 24.10 -6.60 8.66
N SER A 99 23.96 -7.88 8.30
CA SER A 99 23.69 -8.91 9.30
C SER A 99 24.77 -8.99 10.38
N THR A 100 24.36 -8.87 11.64
CA THR A 100 25.21 -9.05 12.83
C THR A 100 25.37 -10.53 13.22
N ILE A 101 24.49 -11.40 12.72
CA ILE A 101 24.50 -12.86 12.94
C ILE A 101 24.46 -13.54 11.59
N ARG A 102 25.53 -14.21 11.17
CA ARG A 102 25.58 -14.90 9.87
C ARG A 102 25.49 -16.41 10.09
N THR A 103 24.38 -17.02 9.69
CA THR A 103 24.21 -18.48 9.73
C THR A 103 24.71 -19.09 8.41
N ALA A 104 24.63 -20.42 8.28
CA ALA A 104 24.93 -21.10 7.01
C ALA A 104 24.01 -20.66 5.86
N ARG A 105 22.88 -20.01 6.16
CA ARG A 105 21.97 -19.43 5.16
C ARG A 105 22.40 -18.05 4.68
N TYR A 106 23.38 -17.41 5.33
CA TYR A 106 23.76 -16.04 5.02
C TYR A 106 24.32 -15.90 3.60
N GLN A 107 23.67 -15.09 2.76
CA GLN A 107 24.13 -14.74 1.42
C GLN A 107 24.51 -13.26 1.35
N GLY A 108 25.82 -12.98 1.35
CA GLY A 108 26.34 -11.60 1.27
C GLY A 108 26.43 -11.01 -0.14
N ARG A 109 26.26 -11.82 -1.19
CA ARG A 109 26.26 -11.40 -2.62
C ARG A 109 27.37 -10.41 -2.98
N ASN A 110 28.60 -10.78 -2.64
CA ASN A 110 29.84 -10.01 -2.84
C ASN A 110 29.90 -8.63 -2.13
N LEU A 111 29.02 -8.36 -1.17
CA LEU A 111 29.14 -7.19 -0.32
C LEU A 111 30.44 -7.27 0.51
N PRO A 112 31.37 -6.29 0.39
CA PRO A 112 32.61 -6.29 1.15
C PRO A 112 32.38 -6.28 2.66
N ALA A 113 33.24 -6.94 3.42
CA ALA A 113 33.15 -6.98 4.88
C ALA A 113 33.33 -5.61 5.56
N SER A 114 33.82 -4.60 4.82
CA SER A 114 33.94 -3.21 5.28
C SER A 114 32.62 -2.44 5.26
N GLU A 115 31.60 -2.93 4.55
CA GLU A 115 30.29 -2.30 4.52
C GLU A 115 29.56 -2.54 5.84
N SER A 116 28.92 -1.49 6.37
CA SER A 116 28.12 -1.55 7.61
C SER A 116 26.62 -1.52 7.35
N GLU A 117 26.21 -1.27 6.10
CA GLU A 117 24.83 -1.19 5.67
C GLU A 117 24.65 -1.71 4.24
N VAL A 118 23.41 -1.99 3.88
CA VAL A 118 22.97 -2.38 2.54
C VAL A 118 21.91 -1.37 2.10
N LEU A 119 22.15 -0.70 0.99
CA LEU A 119 21.16 0.14 0.32
C LEU A 119 20.31 -0.70 -0.62
N PRO A 120 19.08 -0.27 -0.98
CA PRO A 120 18.37 -0.86 -2.09
C PRO A 120 19.24 -0.88 -3.35
N TRP A 121 19.32 -2.01 -4.06
CA TRP A 121 20.22 -2.19 -5.19
C TRP A 121 19.55 -2.86 -6.38
N TYR A 122 19.97 -2.47 -7.58
CA TYR A 122 19.37 -2.97 -8.81
C TYR A 122 19.79 -4.41 -9.08
N ILE A 123 18.80 -5.31 -9.15
CA ILE A 123 18.96 -6.65 -9.71
C ILE A 123 18.86 -6.49 -11.23
N ASP A 124 19.93 -6.77 -11.98
CA ASP A 124 19.89 -6.76 -13.45
C ASP A 124 19.51 -8.14 -14.01
N PRO A 125 18.24 -8.34 -14.43
CA PRO A 125 17.69 -9.61 -14.90
C PRO A 125 18.37 -10.15 -16.16
N ARG A 126 19.06 -9.28 -16.91
CA ARG A 126 19.83 -9.67 -18.11
C ARG A 126 21.16 -10.31 -17.73
N SER A 127 21.67 -10.05 -16.54
CA SER A 127 22.95 -10.57 -16.05
C SER A 127 22.75 -11.81 -15.17
N THR A 128 21.78 -11.77 -14.27
CA THR A 128 21.42 -12.87 -13.37
C THR A 128 20.26 -13.66 -13.97
N THR A 129 19.86 -14.75 -13.33
CA THR A 129 18.51 -15.28 -13.52
C THR A 129 17.55 -14.40 -12.73
N GLU A 130 16.44 -13.98 -13.32
CA GLU A 130 15.48 -13.06 -12.67
C GLU A 130 14.47 -13.77 -11.75
N HIS A 131 14.43 -15.10 -11.81
CA HIS A 131 13.36 -15.93 -11.26
C HIS A 131 13.89 -17.15 -10.48
N THR A 132 15.07 -17.12 -9.87
CA THR A 132 15.60 -18.35 -9.22
C THR A 132 16.00 -18.16 -7.76
N ALA A 133 15.61 -17.07 -7.12
CA ALA A 133 15.97 -16.82 -5.72
C ALA A 133 14.83 -16.11 -4.99
N GLY A 134 14.22 -16.82 -4.03
CA GLY A 134 13.36 -16.21 -3.02
C GLY A 134 14.13 -15.86 -1.76
N THR A 135 13.51 -15.07 -0.87
CA THR A 135 14.03 -14.84 0.49
C THR A 135 13.09 -15.42 1.53
N ASP A 136 13.48 -15.41 2.81
CA ASP A 136 12.60 -15.95 3.85
C ASP A 136 11.47 -14.98 4.16
N HIS A 137 10.22 -15.40 4.04
CA HIS A 137 9.03 -14.59 4.31
C HIS A 137 8.16 -15.14 5.45
N GLY A 138 8.67 -16.12 6.20
CA GLY A 138 7.93 -16.71 7.31
C GLY A 138 7.67 -15.71 8.45
N TRP A 139 6.62 -15.99 9.22
CA TRP A 139 6.22 -15.20 10.40
C TRP A 139 7.38 -14.76 11.30
N PRO A 140 8.34 -15.64 11.71
CA PRO A 140 9.42 -15.22 12.61
C PRO A 140 10.29 -14.12 12.01
N SER A 141 10.76 -14.28 10.77
CA SER A 141 11.63 -13.29 10.15
C SER A 141 10.87 -12.03 9.76
N GLY A 142 9.59 -12.13 9.39
CA GLY A 142 8.71 -10.99 9.15
C GLY A 142 8.60 -10.09 10.38
N HIS A 143 8.24 -10.67 11.52
CA HIS A 143 8.10 -9.91 12.78
C HIS A 143 9.43 -9.41 13.33
N GLN A 144 10.50 -10.19 13.19
CA GLN A 144 11.82 -9.76 13.65
C GLN A 144 12.45 -8.70 12.72
N ALA A 145 12.14 -8.70 11.42
CA ALA A 145 12.54 -7.63 10.51
C ALA A 145 11.76 -6.35 10.83
N TRP A 146 10.47 -6.48 11.19
CA TRP A 146 9.66 -5.38 11.70
C TRP A 146 10.24 -4.78 12.98
N ASN A 147 10.72 -5.64 13.86
CA ASN A 147 11.44 -5.29 15.09
C ASN A 147 10.66 -4.25 15.94
N GLU A 148 9.39 -4.55 16.22
CA GLU A 148 8.48 -3.68 16.98
C GLU A 148 8.24 -2.29 16.36
N GLY A 149 8.47 -2.14 15.06
CA GLY A 149 8.32 -0.87 14.33
C GLY A 149 9.63 -0.11 14.14
N ARG A 150 10.77 -0.63 14.62
CA ARG A 150 12.10 -0.06 14.32
C ARG A 150 12.51 -0.27 12.85
N TRP A 151 11.99 -1.33 12.21
CA TRP A 151 12.14 -1.60 10.78
C TRP A 151 13.60 -1.61 10.27
N ASP A 152 14.49 -2.14 11.10
CA ASP A 152 15.95 -1.99 10.99
C ASP A 152 16.71 -3.33 10.89
N SER A 153 15.99 -4.44 10.70
CA SER A 153 16.53 -5.79 10.90
C SER A 153 16.34 -6.70 9.69
N TRP A 154 16.04 -6.16 8.51
CA TRP A 154 15.77 -6.95 7.30
C TRP A 154 16.90 -7.92 6.96
N VAL A 155 18.11 -7.42 6.70
CA VAL A 155 19.24 -8.26 6.26
C VAL A 155 19.61 -9.31 7.31
N THR A 156 19.53 -8.95 8.60
CA THR A 156 19.77 -9.89 9.70
C THR A 156 18.73 -11.00 9.71
N GLN A 157 17.45 -10.71 9.57
CA GLN A 157 16.41 -11.74 9.75
C GLN A 157 16.19 -12.58 8.50
N LYS A 158 16.36 -11.99 7.33
CA LYS A 158 16.25 -12.67 6.03
C LYS A 158 17.49 -13.48 5.68
N GLN A 159 18.64 -13.18 6.31
CA GLN A 159 19.95 -13.79 6.03
C GLN A 159 20.38 -13.64 4.56
N ASP A 160 19.83 -12.70 3.82
CA ASP A 160 20.15 -12.53 2.41
C ASP A 160 20.05 -11.05 2.04
N VAL A 161 21.11 -10.49 1.47
CA VAL A 161 21.09 -9.09 0.98
C VAL A 161 20.19 -8.91 -0.24
N LEU A 162 19.69 -9.99 -0.85
CA LEU A 162 18.64 -9.97 -1.88
C LEU A 162 17.37 -9.30 -1.40
N THR A 163 17.09 -9.32 -0.09
CA THR A 163 15.96 -8.58 0.48
C THR A 163 15.96 -7.12 0.03
N MET A 164 17.14 -6.50 -0.16
CA MET A 164 17.28 -5.11 -0.61
C MET A 164 17.28 -4.95 -2.14
N GLY A 165 17.08 -6.02 -2.91
CA GLY A 165 17.11 -5.97 -4.35
C GLY A 165 15.83 -5.36 -4.94
N HIS A 166 15.95 -4.60 -6.03
CA HIS A 166 14.80 -4.03 -6.75
C HIS A 166 14.96 -4.14 -8.27
N LEU A 167 13.84 -4.04 -8.99
CA LEU A 167 13.76 -3.98 -10.45
C LEU A 167 13.51 -2.55 -10.94
N LYS A 168 13.63 -2.33 -12.25
CA LYS A 168 13.37 -1.04 -12.89
C LYS A 168 12.29 -1.19 -13.96
N ARG A 169 11.79 -0.06 -14.46
CA ARG A 169 10.83 -0.01 -15.58
C ARG A 169 11.16 -0.96 -16.72
N GLN A 170 12.42 -0.99 -17.16
CA GLN A 170 12.85 -1.80 -18.31
C GLN A 170 12.70 -3.32 -18.09
N ASP A 171 12.61 -3.73 -16.83
CA ASP A 171 12.46 -5.13 -16.41
C ASP A 171 10.98 -5.49 -16.17
N LEU A 172 10.13 -4.47 -15.93
CA LEU A 172 8.72 -4.60 -15.54
C LEU A 172 7.79 -3.79 -16.46
N LEU A 173 8.09 -3.75 -17.76
CA LEU A 173 7.41 -2.84 -18.69
C LEU A 173 5.89 -3.06 -18.74
N TYR A 174 5.41 -4.31 -18.62
CA TYR A 174 3.98 -4.61 -18.61
C TYR A 174 3.30 -4.12 -17.32
N HIS A 175 3.89 -4.37 -16.15
CA HIS A 175 3.38 -3.90 -14.86
C HIS A 175 3.41 -2.37 -14.76
N TYR A 176 4.48 -1.73 -15.23
CA TYR A 176 4.57 -0.27 -15.31
C TYR A 176 3.52 0.27 -16.27
N ALA A 177 3.26 -0.39 -17.40
CA ALA A 177 2.19 0.01 -18.31
C ALA A 177 0.80 -0.04 -17.68
N LEU A 178 0.51 -1.08 -16.89
CA LEU A 178 -0.73 -1.16 -16.12
C LEU A 178 -0.84 0.02 -15.13
N ALA A 179 0.23 0.35 -14.42
CA ALA A 179 0.29 1.46 -13.46
C ALA A 179 0.24 2.85 -14.10
N GLU A 180 0.54 2.96 -15.40
CA GLU A 180 0.44 4.19 -16.21
C GLU A 180 -0.93 4.31 -16.87
N ALA A 181 -1.57 3.19 -17.21
CA ALA A 181 -2.91 3.15 -17.76
C ALA A 181 -3.97 3.36 -16.67
N PHE A 182 -3.81 2.71 -15.52
CA PHE A 182 -4.82 2.56 -14.49
C PHE A 182 -4.35 3.08 -13.13
N THR A 183 -5.17 2.89 -12.08
CA THR A 183 -4.86 3.40 -10.74
C THR A 183 -4.02 2.39 -9.98
N ILE A 184 -2.82 2.78 -9.57
CA ILE A 184 -1.95 2.01 -8.66
C ILE A 184 -2.20 2.43 -7.22
N GLY A 185 -2.25 1.46 -6.30
CA GLY A 185 -2.24 1.70 -4.86
C GLY A 185 -0.81 1.66 -4.34
N ASP A 186 -0.33 2.73 -3.70
CA ASP A 186 1.02 2.78 -3.11
C ASP A 186 1.02 2.69 -1.57
N ALA A 187 -0.12 2.30 -1.01
CA ALA A 187 -0.33 2.00 0.40
C ALA A 187 -1.19 0.72 0.60
N TYR A 188 -1.06 -0.26 -0.31
CA TYR A 188 -1.65 -1.60 -0.17
C TYR A 188 -0.65 -2.54 0.52
N HIS A 189 -1.05 -3.11 1.64
CA HIS A 189 -0.23 -3.96 2.50
C HIS A 189 -0.71 -5.40 2.43
N CYS A 190 0.20 -6.37 2.58
CA CYS A 190 -0.25 -7.70 2.91
C CYS A 190 -0.94 -7.69 4.30
N SER A 191 -1.93 -8.55 4.49
CA SER A 191 -2.76 -8.52 5.71
C SER A 191 -2.03 -9.02 6.96
N VAL A 192 -0.96 -9.79 6.75
CA VAL A 192 -0.19 -10.50 7.78
C VAL A 192 1.30 -10.31 7.52
N HIS A 193 2.09 -10.13 8.59
CA HIS A 193 3.55 -10.20 8.58
C HIS A 193 4.10 -11.63 8.41
N ALA A 194 3.61 -12.36 7.41
CA ALA A 194 3.93 -13.76 7.19
C ALA A 194 3.76 -14.17 5.72
N ASP A 195 3.81 -15.48 5.52
CA ASP A 195 3.78 -16.20 4.27
C ASP A 195 2.41 -16.17 3.56
N THR A 196 2.36 -16.84 2.41
CA THR A 196 1.26 -16.87 1.45
C THR A 196 -0.08 -17.28 2.03
N ALA A 197 -0.14 -18.47 2.64
CA ALA A 197 -1.41 -19.07 3.09
C ALA A 197 -2.22 -18.16 4.03
N PRO A 198 -1.68 -17.59 5.12
CA PRO A 198 -2.46 -16.69 5.97
C PRO A 198 -2.93 -15.43 5.23
N ASN A 199 -2.12 -14.86 4.34
CA ASN A 199 -2.51 -13.68 3.55
C ASN A 199 -3.66 -13.97 2.58
N ARG A 200 -3.59 -15.10 1.86
CA ARG A 200 -4.68 -15.54 0.97
C ARG A 200 -5.95 -15.94 1.74
N ILE A 201 -5.84 -16.47 2.96
CA ILE A 201 -7.00 -16.73 3.83
C ILE A 201 -7.69 -15.41 4.27
N TYR A 202 -6.92 -14.34 4.49
CA TYR A 202 -7.49 -13.00 4.68
C TYR A 202 -8.25 -12.51 3.43
N LEU A 203 -7.73 -12.75 2.22
CA LEU A 203 -8.42 -12.41 0.97
C LEU A 203 -9.79 -13.10 0.88
N TRP A 204 -9.91 -14.36 1.31
CA TRP A 204 -11.17 -15.10 1.18
C TRP A 204 -12.11 -15.04 2.36
N THR A 205 -11.63 -14.71 3.56
CA THR A 205 -12.48 -14.78 4.76
C THR A 205 -12.45 -13.53 5.62
N GLY A 206 -11.47 -12.64 5.41
CA GLY A 206 -11.29 -11.42 6.19
C GLY A 206 -10.62 -11.63 7.54
N THR A 207 -10.23 -12.86 7.89
CA THR A 207 -9.57 -13.21 9.15
C THR A 207 -8.71 -14.46 9.00
N MET A 208 -7.80 -14.69 9.95
CA MET A 208 -7.18 -16.01 10.17
C MET A 208 -7.74 -16.73 11.40
N ASP A 209 -8.84 -16.25 11.99
CA ASP A 209 -9.40 -16.71 13.27
C ASP A 209 -8.34 -16.77 14.39
N PRO A 210 -7.65 -15.65 14.69
CA PRO A 210 -6.49 -15.62 15.60
C PRO A 210 -6.80 -16.15 17.01
N ARG A 211 -8.05 -16.04 17.45
CA ARG A 211 -8.52 -16.50 18.76
C ARG A 211 -9.08 -17.93 18.75
N ASN A 212 -9.19 -18.55 17.59
CA ASN A 212 -9.80 -19.87 17.40
C ASN A 212 -11.24 -19.94 17.94
N VAL A 213 -12.11 -19.04 17.49
CA VAL A 213 -13.49 -18.89 17.96
C VAL A 213 -14.54 -18.94 16.84
N TYR A 214 -14.13 -18.93 15.57
CA TYR A 214 -15.06 -18.82 14.44
C TYR A 214 -15.44 -20.18 13.81
N GLY A 215 -14.71 -21.25 14.11
CA GLY A 215 -15.01 -22.59 13.61
C GLY A 215 -16.45 -23.05 13.96
N LYS A 216 -17.24 -23.46 12.96
CA LYS A 216 -18.65 -23.85 13.13
C LYS A 216 -18.83 -25.28 13.63
N THR A 217 -18.09 -26.24 13.08
CA THR A 217 -18.21 -27.66 13.46
C THR A 217 -17.10 -28.09 14.40
N LYS A 218 -15.92 -27.45 14.32
CA LYS A 218 -14.81 -27.63 15.25
C LYS A 218 -13.97 -26.36 15.34
N LEU A 219 -13.48 -26.04 16.54
CA LEU A 219 -12.51 -24.96 16.75
C LEU A 219 -11.15 -25.42 16.24
N ASN A 220 -10.73 -24.88 15.10
CA ASN A 220 -9.54 -25.33 14.40
C ASN A 220 -8.76 -24.24 13.66
N GLY A 221 -8.95 -22.98 14.05
CA GLY A 221 -7.98 -21.92 13.80
C GLY A 221 -6.87 -21.92 14.87
N PRO A 222 -6.02 -20.89 14.88
CA PRO A 222 -5.83 -19.93 13.79
C PRO A 222 -5.17 -20.52 12.55
N ALA A 223 -5.54 -19.95 11.40
CA ALA A 223 -5.01 -20.29 10.08
C ALA A 223 -3.66 -19.64 9.82
N THR A 224 -2.59 -20.29 10.25
CA THR A 224 -1.23 -19.75 10.15
C THR A 224 -0.38 -20.45 9.09
N GLY A 225 -1.01 -21.12 8.14
CA GLY A 225 -0.34 -21.93 7.12
C GLY A 225 -1.32 -22.77 6.30
N GLU A 226 -0.78 -23.47 5.32
CA GLU A 226 -1.50 -24.46 4.50
C GLU A 226 -2.12 -25.58 5.34
N ARG A 227 -3.05 -26.33 4.75
CA ARG A 227 -3.78 -27.37 5.46
C ARG A 227 -4.08 -28.60 4.63
N ASP A 228 -3.96 -29.75 5.28
CA ASP A 228 -4.34 -31.04 4.70
C ASP A 228 -5.83 -31.10 4.36
N ASP A 229 -6.15 -31.96 3.40
CA ASP A 229 -7.49 -32.18 2.82
C ASP A 229 -8.47 -32.97 3.70
N THR A 230 -8.07 -33.33 4.92
CA THR A 230 -8.86 -34.08 5.91
C THR A 230 -9.03 -33.34 7.24
N ASN A 231 -8.66 -32.06 7.26
CA ASN A 231 -8.77 -31.24 8.45
C ASN A 231 -9.12 -29.80 8.08
N GLY A 232 -10.11 -29.55 7.22
CA GLY A 232 -10.42 -28.21 6.73
C GLY A 232 -10.94 -27.25 7.80
N TYR A 233 -10.67 -25.95 7.65
CA TYR A 233 -11.20 -24.86 8.49
C TYR A 233 -12.73 -24.81 8.36
N THR A 234 -13.41 -24.44 9.45
CA THR A 234 -14.88 -24.59 9.52
C THR A 234 -15.64 -23.29 9.77
N TRP A 235 -14.96 -22.14 9.83
CA TRP A 235 -15.65 -20.86 9.71
C TRP A 235 -16.02 -20.60 8.25
N THR A 236 -16.90 -19.63 8.02
CA THR A 236 -17.45 -19.38 6.69
C THR A 236 -16.52 -18.55 5.83
N THR A 237 -16.35 -18.96 4.58
CA THR A 237 -15.63 -18.21 3.57
C THR A 237 -16.53 -17.19 2.88
N TYR A 238 -15.96 -16.17 2.24
CA TYR A 238 -16.75 -15.18 1.49
C TYR A 238 -17.48 -15.78 0.27
N PRO A 239 -16.90 -16.72 -0.52
CA PRO A 239 -17.65 -17.45 -1.55
C PRO A 239 -18.89 -18.17 -1.04
N GLU A 240 -18.87 -18.74 0.17
CA GLU A 240 -20.08 -19.30 0.79
C GLU A 240 -21.16 -18.23 1.04
N LEU A 241 -20.77 -17.02 1.46
CA LEU A 241 -21.70 -15.90 1.63
C LEU A 241 -22.30 -15.46 0.28
N LEU A 242 -21.49 -15.43 -0.78
CA LEU A 242 -21.97 -15.13 -2.13
C LEU A 242 -22.95 -16.19 -2.63
N GLU A 243 -22.63 -17.48 -2.46
CA GLU A 243 -23.50 -18.59 -2.82
C GLU A 243 -24.85 -18.50 -2.11
N GLN A 244 -24.85 -18.23 -0.80
CA GLN A 244 -26.07 -18.07 0.00
C GLN A 244 -26.91 -16.86 -0.43
N ALA A 245 -26.27 -15.78 -0.87
CA ALA A 245 -26.94 -14.57 -1.34
C ALA A 245 -27.39 -14.64 -2.81
N GLY A 246 -27.08 -15.71 -3.52
CA GLY A 246 -27.39 -15.86 -4.94
C GLY A 246 -26.59 -14.92 -5.85
N VAL A 247 -25.43 -14.41 -5.39
CA VAL A 247 -24.49 -13.66 -6.23
C VAL A 247 -23.60 -14.68 -6.95
N SER A 248 -23.60 -14.66 -8.28
CA SER A 248 -22.84 -15.65 -9.03
C SER A 248 -21.34 -15.47 -8.85
N TRP A 249 -20.64 -16.57 -8.59
CA TRP A 249 -19.20 -16.56 -8.41
C TRP A 249 -18.55 -17.84 -8.97
N LYS A 250 -17.24 -17.76 -9.26
CA LYS A 250 -16.43 -18.90 -9.71
C LYS A 250 -14.93 -18.63 -9.51
N LEU A 251 -14.15 -19.67 -9.30
CA LEU A 251 -12.69 -19.61 -9.24
C LEU A 251 -12.08 -20.35 -10.44
N TYR A 252 -11.07 -19.75 -11.08
CA TYR A 252 -10.33 -20.34 -12.19
C TYR A 252 -8.90 -20.65 -11.76
N GLN A 253 -8.55 -21.94 -11.68
CA GLN A 253 -7.24 -22.42 -11.22
C GLN A 253 -6.59 -23.51 -12.10
N GLY A 254 -7.24 -23.95 -13.19
CA GLY A 254 -6.72 -25.01 -14.08
C GLY A 254 -5.68 -24.52 -15.10
N GLY A 255 -4.99 -23.42 -14.78
CA GLY A 255 -4.08 -22.72 -15.69
C GLY A 255 -4.74 -22.16 -16.96
N SER A 256 -3.92 -22.01 -18.01
CA SER A 256 -4.39 -21.35 -19.24
C SER A 256 -5.41 -22.19 -20.02
N GLY A 257 -5.36 -23.53 -19.90
CA GLY A 257 -6.14 -24.45 -20.73
C GLY A 257 -5.57 -24.66 -22.14
N ILE A 258 -4.43 -24.05 -22.46
CA ILE A 258 -3.71 -24.27 -23.72
C ILE A 258 -2.91 -25.58 -23.59
N PRO A 259 -3.02 -26.53 -24.55
CA PRO A 259 -2.30 -27.80 -24.48
C PRO A 259 -0.80 -27.63 -24.29
N GLY A 260 -0.25 -28.34 -23.30
CA GLY A 260 1.18 -28.31 -22.96
C GLY A 260 1.62 -27.20 -22.00
N GLN A 261 0.70 -26.32 -21.57
CA GLN A 261 0.98 -25.32 -20.53
C GLN A 261 0.68 -25.87 -19.11
N PRO A 262 1.26 -25.27 -18.05
CA PRO A 262 0.97 -25.63 -16.65
C PRO A 262 -0.52 -25.53 -16.29
N THR A 263 -0.95 -26.37 -15.33
CA THR A 263 -2.36 -26.52 -14.91
C THR A 263 -2.55 -26.60 -13.39
N ASP A 264 -1.47 -26.53 -12.61
CA ASP A 264 -1.55 -26.53 -11.16
C ASP A 264 -2.11 -25.21 -10.60
N ASN A 265 -2.35 -25.19 -9.29
CA ASN A 265 -2.74 -24.00 -8.54
C ASN A 265 -1.69 -23.58 -7.48
N PHE A 266 -0.51 -24.21 -7.48
CA PHE A 266 0.58 -23.97 -6.54
C PHE A 266 0.23 -23.92 -5.03
N THR A 267 -0.87 -24.57 -4.60
CA THR A 267 -1.46 -24.43 -3.23
C THR A 267 -2.02 -23.04 -2.91
N ASP A 268 -1.97 -22.13 -3.88
CA ASP A 268 -2.43 -20.76 -3.79
C ASP A 268 -3.94 -20.64 -3.72
N ASN A 269 -4.72 -21.73 -3.87
CA ASN A 269 -6.16 -21.75 -3.60
C ASN A 269 -6.46 -22.23 -2.16
N SER A 270 -6.36 -21.32 -1.20
CA SER A 270 -6.67 -21.61 0.21
C SER A 270 -8.15 -21.89 0.50
N LEU A 271 -9.10 -21.74 -0.45
CA LEU A 271 -10.45 -22.30 -0.25
C LEU A 271 -10.38 -23.81 -0.05
N MET A 272 -9.41 -24.48 -0.68
CA MET A 272 -9.17 -25.91 -0.50
C MET A 272 -8.63 -26.26 0.89
N PHE A 273 -8.37 -25.30 1.77
CA PHE A 273 -8.06 -25.52 3.19
C PHE A 273 -9.32 -25.48 4.08
N PHE A 274 -10.50 -25.29 3.51
CA PHE A 274 -11.78 -25.22 4.22
C PHE A 274 -12.61 -26.48 4.00
N HIS A 275 -13.27 -26.94 5.07
CA HIS A 275 -14.03 -28.18 5.11
C HIS A 275 -15.04 -28.29 3.98
N ASN A 276 -15.78 -27.21 3.69
CA ASN A 276 -16.84 -27.19 2.67
C ASN A 276 -16.33 -27.25 1.22
N PHE A 277 -15.02 -27.26 1.01
CA PHE A 277 -14.36 -27.38 -0.30
C PHE A 277 -13.52 -28.66 -0.42
N GLN A 278 -13.46 -29.48 0.62
CA GLN A 278 -12.63 -30.68 0.69
C GLN A 278 -13.50 -31.95 0.62
N PRO A 279 -13.59 -32.63 -0.54
CA PRO A 279 -14.27 -33.92 -0.63
C PRO A 279 -13.72 -34.99 0.31
N ALA A 280 -12.40 -35.00 0.53
CA ALA A 280 -11.74 -35.92 1.44
C ALA A 280 -12.11 -35.67 2.92
N ASP A 281 -12.48 -34.44 3.28
CA ASP A 281 -13.03 -34.08 4.59
C ASP A 281 -14.57 -34.15 4.64
N GLY A 282 -15.22 -34.69 3.60
CA GLY A 282 -16.65 -34.98 3.57
C GLY A 282 -17.55 -33.96 2.86
N ALA A 283 -16.99 -32.95 2.19
CA ALA A 283 -17.79 -32.09 1.30
C ALA A 283 -18.36 -32.91 0.13
N ASP A 284 -19.59 -32.61 -0.30
CA ASP A 284 -20.15 -33.22 -1.51
C ASP A 284 -19.36 -32.74 -2.74
N PRO A 285 -18.70 -33.64 -3.50
CA PRO A 285 -17.97 -33.28 -4.72
C PRO A 285 -18.83 -32.54 -5.75
N ASN A 286 -20.15 -32.78 -5.76
CA ASN A 286 -21.08 -32.15 -6.69
C ASN A 286 -21.71 -30.86 -6.14
N SER A 287 -21.35 -30.46 -4.91
CA SER A 287 -21.85 -29.21 -4.34
C SER A 287 -21.38 -28.01 -5.18
N PRO A 288 -22.17 -26.92 -5.24
CA PRO A 288 -21.74 -25.70 -5.91
C PRO A 288 -20.40 -25.16 -5.41
N LEU A 289 -20.09 -25.31 -4.11
CA LEU A 289 -18.84 -24.83 -3.52
C LEU A 289 -17.61 -25.57 -4.09
N VAL A 290 -17.65 -26.92 -4.12
CA VAL A 290 -16.55 -27.73 -4.68
C VAL A 290 -16.45 -27.53 -6.20
N GLN A 291 -17.59 -27.56 -6.89
CA GLN A 291 -17.62 -27.42 -8.35
C GLN A 291 -17.10 -26.05 -8.81
N LYS A 292 -17.45 -24.95 -8.12
CA LYS A 292 -17.04 -23.59 -8.53
C LYS A 292 -15.70 -23.13 -7.94
N GLY A 293 -15.33 -23.66 -6.76
CA GLY A 293 -14.23 -23.14 -5.94
C GLY A 293 -13.02 -24.04 -5.79
N ALA A 294 -13.14 -25.34 -6.09
CA ALA A 294 -12.09 -26.34 -5.91
C ALA A 294 -11.94 -27.31 -7.09
N SER A 295 -12.39 -26.90 -8.28
CA SER A 295 -12.28 -27.66 -9.53
C SER A 295 -11.45 -26.90 -10.57
N ASP A 296 -10.89 -27.60 -11.55
CA ASP A 296 -9.96 -27.04 -12.53
C ASP A 296 -10.68 -26.31 -13.67
N HIS A 297 -11.06 -25.07 -13.42
CA HIS A 297 -11.54 -24.14 -14.45
C HIS A 297 -10.38 -23.34 -15.06
N THR A 298 -10.27 -23.32 -16.39
CA THR A 298 -9.13 -22.74 -17.11
C THR A 298 -9.40 -21.32 -17.64
N LEU A 299 -8.35 -20.59 -18.05
CA LEU A 299 -8.55 -19.30 -18.72
C LEU A 299 -9.23 -19.41 -20.10
N VAL A 300 -9.15 -20.56 -20.78
CA VAL A 300 -9.97 -20.83 -21.98
C VAL A 300 -11.46 -20.84 -21.63
N GLU A 301 -11.82 -21.46 -20.51
CA GLU A 301 -13.20 -21.45 -20.00
C GLU A 301 -13.63 -20.05 -19.56
N PHE A 302 -12.77 -19.31 -18.86
CA PHE A 302 -13.01 -17.90 -18.52
C PHE A 302 -13.28 -17.04 -19.75
N ALA A 303 -12.47 -17.18 -20.80
CA ALA A 303 -12.66 -16.46 -22.06
C ALA A 303 -13.97 -16.86 -22.77
N GLN A 304 -14.39 -18.12 -22.62
CA GLN A 304 -15.68 -18.57 -23.13
C GLN A 304 -16.85 -17.98 -22.33
N ASP A 305 -16.73 -17.91 -21.00
CA ASP A 305 -17.72 -17.30 -20.12
C ASP A 305 -17.89 -15.80 -20.43
N VAL A 306 -16.80 -15.09 -20.73
CA VAL A 306 -16.86 -13.70 -21.21
C VAL A 306 -17.64 -13.61 -22.54
N LYS A 307 -17.26 -14.39 -23.55
CA LYS A 307 -17.89 -14.35 -24.89
C LYS A 307 -19.35 -14.76 -24.89
N ASN A 308 -19.74 -15.63 -23.97
CA ASN A 308 -21.12 -16.11 -23.85
C ASN A 308 -22.01 -15.19 -23.00
N GLY A 309 -21.45 -14.14 -22.40
CA GLY A 309 -22.19 -13.30 -21.45
C GLY A 309 -22.56 -14.04 -20.16
N THR A 310 -21.78 -15.06 -19.77
CA THR A 310 -21.99 -15.88 -18.58
C THR A 310 -20.91 -15.69 -17.52
N LEU A 311 -20.03 -14.69 -17.67
CA LEU A 311 -19.03 -14.33 -16.66
C LEU A 311 -19.72 -14.10 -15.30
N PRO A 312 -19.26 -14.75 -14.20
CA PRO A 312 -19.82 -14.54 -12.87
C PRO A 312 -19.68 -13.10 -12.38
N GLN A 313 -20.50 -12.72 -11.40
CA GLN A 313 -20.42 -11.39 -10.79
C GLN A 313 -19.12 -11.23 -9.97
N VAL A 314 -18.62 -12.31 -9.38
CA VAL A 314 -17.33 -12.34 -8.67
C VAL A 314 -16.47 -13.50 -9.18
N THR A 315 -15.29 -13.19 -9.66
CA THR A 315 -14.35 -14.17 -10.20
C THR A 315 -13.03 -14.09 -9.46
N TRP A 316 -12.52 -15.23 -9.00
CA TRP A 316 -11.13 -15.36 -8.55
C TRP A 316 -10.32 -16.11 -9.60
N ILE A 317 -9.07 -15.71 -9.81
CA ILE A 317 -8.12 -16.40 -10.68
C ILE A 317 -6.90 -16.73 -9.84
N VAL A 318 -6.56 -18.02 -9.80
CA VAL A 318 -5.33 -18.54 -9.18
C VAL A 318 -4.41 -19.02 -10.30
N PRO A 319 -3.23 -18.42 -10.47
CA PRO A 319 -2.28 -18.82 -11.49
C PRO A 319 -1.57 -20.13 -11.11
N PRO A 320 -1.14 -20.95 -12.08
CA PRO A 320 -0.13 -21.99 -11.87
C PRO A 320 1.20 -21.41 -11.37
N ALA A 321 2.02 -22.26 -10.74
CA ALA A 321 3.31 -21.88 -10.16
C ALA A 321 4.18 -21.05 -11.13
N GLN A 322 4.29 -21.48 -12.39
CA GLN A 322 5.08 -20.79 -13.42
C GLN A 322 4.60 -19.34 -13.68
N TYR A 323 3.30 -19.09 -13.54
CA TYR A 323 2.68 -17.79 -13.87
C TYR A 323 2.36 -16.94 -12.64
N SER A 324 2.56 -17.47 -11.44
CA SER A 324 2.29 -16.80 -10.18
C SER A 324 3.21 -15.61 -9.91
N GLU A 325 4.38 -15.55 -10.56
CA GLU A 325 5.49 -14.66 -10.18
C GLU A 325 6.13 -14.98 -8.82
N HIS A 326 5.83 -16.13 -8.21
CA HIS A 326 6.64 -16.66 -7.10
C HIS A 326 8.13 -16.58 -7.47
N PRO A 327 9.09 -16.34 -6.56
CA PRO A 327 10.49 -16.08 -6.91
C PRO A 327 11.21 -17.15 -7.75
N SER A 328 10.61 -18.32 -7.96
CA SER A 328 11.02 -19.34 -8.93
C SER A 328 10.48 -19.12 -10.36
N SER A 329 9.71 -18.05 -10.58
CA SER A 329 8.93 -17.71 -11.77
C SER A 329 9.17 -16.25 -12.18
N SER A 330 9.25 -15.99 -13.49
CA SER A 330 9.62 -14.67 -13.99
C SER A 330 8.46 -13.66 -13.91
N PRO A 331 8.73 -12.37 -13.65
CA PRO A 331 7.76 -11.31 -13.89
C PRO A 331 7.17 -11.34 -15.31
N THR A 332 7.93 -11.81 -16.30
CA THR A 332 7.45 -11.92 -17.69
C THR A 332 6.46 -13.08 -17.89
N ASP A 333 6.61 -14.17 -17.14
CA ASP A 333 5.63 -15.28 -17.13
C ASP A 333 4.30 -14.81 -16.53
N GLY A 334 4.34 -14.08 -15.43
CA GLY A 334 3.14 -13.48 -14.84
C GLY A 334 2.50 -12.43 -15.74
N ALA A 335 3.30 -11.56 -16.36
CA ALA A 335 2.80 -10.60 -17.35
C ALA A 335 2.07 -11.28 -18.52
N TYR A 336 2.57 -12.43 -18.99
CA TYR A 336 1.88 -13.24 -20.00
C TYR A 336 0.50 -13.71 -19.52
N TYR A 337 0.41 -14.23 -18.30
CA TYR A 337 -0.85 -14.73 -17.74
C TYR A 337 -1.85 -13.60 -17.47
N ILE A 338 -1.39 -12.46 -16.93
CA ILE A 338 -2.19 -11.24 -16.78
C ILE A 338 -2.69 -10.75 -18.15
N ASN A 339 -1.87 -10.83 -19.20
CA ASN A 339 -2.28 -10.47 -20.55
C ASN A 339 -3.39 -11.38 -21.08
N LEU A 340 -3.36 -12.69 -20.82
CA LEU A 340 -4.46 -13.60 -21.20
C LEU A 340 -5.79 -13.21 -20.54
N VAL A 341 -5.75 -12.83 -19.25
CA VAL A 341 -6.94 -12.33 -18.53
C VAL A 341 -7.44 -11.03 -19.16
N MET A 342 -6.54 -10.09 -19.46
CA MET A 342 -6.89 -8.83 -20.12
C MET A 342 -7.47 -9.04 -21.53
N GLU A 343 -6.90 -9.94 -22.32
CA GLU A 343 -7.41 -10.29 -23.66
C GLU A 343 -8.80 -10.89 -23.60
N ALA A 344 -9.04 -11.81 -22.66
CA ALA A 344 -10.34 -12.41 -22.44
C ALA A 344 -11.38 -11.34 -22.06
N LEU A 345 -11.10 -10.52 -21.05
CA LEU A 345 -12.03 -9.48 -20.58
C LEU A 345 -12.33 -8.43 -21.64
N THR A 346 -11.31 -8.00 -22.39
CA THR A 346 -11.48 -6.97 -23.42
C THR A 346 -12.03 -7.53 -24.73
N ALA A 347 -12.18 -8.85 -24.88
CA ALA A 347 -12.77 -9.46 -26.07
C ALA A 347 -14.19 -8.96 -26.33
N ASP A 348 -14.95 -8.72 -25.26
CA ASP A 348 -16.32 -8.21 -25.29
C ASP A 348 -16.40 -6.79 -24.67
N PRO A 349 -16.74 -5.76 -25.45
CA PRO A 349 -16.88 -4.39 -24.97
C PRO A 349 -17.91 -4.18 -23.85
N GLU A 350 -19.01 -4.94 -23.83
CA GLU A 350 -20.04 -4.79 -22.80
C GLU A 350 -19.58 -5.39 -21.47
N VAL A 351 -18.89 -6.54 -21.52
CA VAL A 351 -18.27 -7.15 -20.34
C VAL A 351 -17.19 -6.22 -19.78
N TRP A 352 -16.20 -5.82 -20.60
CA TRP A 352 -15.14 -4.93 -20.13
C TRP A 352 -15.67 -3.60 -19.59
N GLY A 353 -16.66 -3.01 -20.29
CA GLY A 353 -17.27 -1.75 -19.89
C GLY A 353 -17.91 -1.78 -18.50
N SER A 354 -18.23 -2.98 -17.98
CA SER A 354 -18.81 -3.17 -16.64
C SER A 354 -17.93 -3.98 -15.68
N THR A 355 -16.65 -4.18 -16.00
CA THR A 355 -15.73 -4.99 -15.21
C THR A 355 -14.75 -4.15 -14.38
N VAL A 356 -14.43 -4.65 -13.19
CA VAL A 356 -13.25 -4.28 -12.40
C VAL A 356 -12.34 -5.50 -12.33
N LEU A 357 -11.09 -5.37 -12.77
CA LEU A 357 -10.01 -6.31 -12.48
C LEU A 357 -9.14 -5.74 -11.34
N LEU A 358 -9.01 -6.48 -10.26
CA LEU A 358 -8.08 -6.20 -9.17
C LEU A 358 -6.88 -7.13 -9.35
N LEU A 359 -5.71 -6.54 -9.59
CA LEU A 359 -4.43 -7.24 -9.63
C LEU A 359 -3.66 -6.90 -8.35
N ASP A 360 -3.52 -7.86 -7.45
CA ASP A 360 -2.76 -7.73 -6.21
C ASP A 360 -1.75 -8.88 -6.03
N TYR A 361 -1.00 -8.83 -4.94
CA TYR A 361 0.00 -9.83 -4.55
C TYR A 361 -0.28 -10.24 -3.11
N ASP A 362 0.06 -11.47 -2.75
CA ASP A 362 -0.20 -12.06 -1.44
C ASP A 362 0.74 -11.52 -0.34
N GLU A 363 2.04 -11.52 -0.57
CA GLU A 363 3.09 -11.09 0.35
C GLU A 363 4.34 -10.62 -0.41
N ASN A 364 5.42 -10.32 0.32
CA ASN A 364 6.57 -9.57 -0.19
C ASN A 364 7.82 -10.41 -0.51
N ASP A 365 7.79 -11.74 -0.42
CA ASP A 365 8.92 -12.67 -0.49
C ASP A 365 10.04 -12.33 0.52
N GLY A 366 9.74 -11.53 1.55
CA GLY A 366 10.78 -10.99 2.42
C GLY A 366 11.65 -9.92 1.74
N LEU A 367 11.25 -9.41 0.57
CA LEU A 367 11.85 -8.25 -0.10
C LEU A 367 11.47 -6.96 0.64
N PHE A 368 12.43 -6.06 0.76
CA PHE A 368 12.33 -4.82 1.50
C PHE A 368 11.23 -3.90 0.96
N ASP A 369 10.54 -3.25 1.88
CA ASP A 369 9.69 -2.09 1.61
C ASP A 369 9.94 -1.04 2.70
N HIS A 370 10.00 0.23 2.34
CA HIS A 370 10.40 1.29 3.28
C HIS A 370 9.27 1.85 4.13
N VAL A 371 8.00 1.59 3.79
CA VAL A 371 6.85 2.17 4.49
C VAL A 371 6.52 1.36 5.72
N LEU A 372 6.50 2.02 6.87
CA LEU A 372 6.07 1.42 8.13
C LEU A 372 4.59 1.02 8.02
N PRO A 373 4.24 -0.26 8.24
CA PRO A 373 2.85 -0.66 8.17
C PRO A 373 2.04 -0.19 9.39
N PRO A 374 0.75 0.10 9.23
CA PRO A 374 -0.16 0.33 10.35
C PRO A 374 -0.29 -0.93 11.24
N VAL A 375 -0.02 -0.76 12.54
CA VAL A 375 -0.13 -1.83 13.55
C VAL A 375 -0.73 -1.22 14.82
N PRO A 376 -1.73 -1.86 15.47
CA PRO A 376 -2.28 -1.33 16.72
C PRO A 376 -1.32 -1.55 17.91
N PRO A 377 -1.45 -0.78 19.02
CA PRO A 377 -0.77 -1.11 20.27
C PRO A 377 -1.36 -2.39 20.88
N LEU A 378 -0.55 -3.20 21.57
CA LEU A 378 -1.04 -4.39 22.27
C LEU A 378 -1.99 -4.02 23.41
N HIS A 379 -1.62 -2.96 24.13
CA HIS A 379 -2.42 -2.39 25.20
C HIS A 379 -2.67 -0.91 24.95
N SER A 380 -3.94 -0.54 24.82
CA SER A 380 -4.36 0.86 24.66
C SER A 380 -4.41 1.54 26.02
N ALA A 381 -3.41 2.38 26.33
CA ALA A 381 -3.35 3.10 27.59
C ALA A 381 -2.52 4.40 27.48
N PRO A 382 -2.93 5.50 28.16
CA PRO A 382 -2.11 6.70 28.26
C PRO A 382 -0.74 6.42 28.86
N GLY A 383 0.32 6.97 28.26
CA GLY A 383 1.70 6.77 28.68
C GLY A 383 2.29 5.39 28.35
N GLY A 384 1.51 4.49 27.74
CA GLY A 384 1.90 3.11 27.43
C GLY A 384 2.50 2.94 26.03
N GLU A 385 2.14 1.84 25.37
CA GLU A 385 2.58 1.52 23.99
C GLU A 385 1.83 2.34 22.92
N GLY A 386 0.85 3.14 23.34
CA GLY A 386 0.00 3.96 22.49
C GLY A 386 -1.47 3.73 22.78
N MET A 387 -2.34 4.26 21.91
CA MET A 387 -3.78 4.29 22.16
C MET A 387 -4.59 4.16 20.87
N VAL A 388 -5.76 3.50 20.98
CA VAL A 388 -6.78 3.55 19.94
C VAL A 388 -8.03 4.27 20.43
N SER A 389 -8.82 4.81 19.52
CA SER A 389 -10.18 5.27 19.79
C SER A 389 -10.98 4.20 20.53
N GLU A 390 -11.77 4.60 21.51
CA GLU A 390 -12.54 3.68 22.37
C GLU A 390 -13.43 2.74 21.52
N SER A 391 -14.00 3.25 20.42
CA SER A 391 -14.82 2.48 19.48
C SER A 391 -14.08 1.32 18.80
N LEU A 392 -12.75 1.29 18.83
CA LEU A 392 -11.91 0.26 18.20
C LEU A 392 -11.28 -0.69 19.22
N ALA A 393 -11.31 -0.34 20.53
CA ALA A 393 -10.57 -1.05 21.55
C ALA A 393 -11.00 -2.51 21.71
N ALA A 394 -12.31 -2.79 21.60
CA ALA A 394 -12.85 -4.13 21.77
C ALA A 394 -12.40 -5.11 20.67
N SER A 395 -12.26 -4.64 19.43
CA SER A 395 -11.88 -5.48 18.29
C SER A 395 -10.38 -5.75 18.21
N LEU A 396 -9.54 -5.08 19.04
CA LEU A 396 -8.10 -5.30 19.03
C LEU A 396 -7.73 -6.75 19.30
N GLN A 397 -8.53 -7.48 20.08
CA GLN A 397 -8.29 -8.91 20.35
C GLN A 397 -8.25 -9.78 19.08
N ASP A 398 -8.81 -9.32 17.95
CA ASP A 398 -8.79 -10.00 16.66
C ASP A 398 -7.59 -9.57 15.78
N GLU A 399 -6.74 -8.67 16.28
CA GLU A 399 -5.53 -8.17 15.59
C GLU A 399 -4.23 -8.74 16.16
N PHE A 400 -4.32 -9.62 17.16
CA PHE A 400 -3.17 -10.26 17.80
C PHE A 400 -3.29 -11.78 17.79
N LEU A 401 -2.17 -12.45 17.57
CA LEU A 401 -2.01 -13.90 17.64
C LEU A 401 -1.13 -14.27 18.84
N ASP A 402 -1.55 -15.24 19.66
CA ASP A 402 -0.72 -15.77 20.74
C ASP A 402 0.26 -16.83 20.22
N MET A 403 1.55 -16.48 20.27
CA MET A 403 2.66 -17.30 19.83
C MET A 403 3.28 -18.14 20.94
N THR A 404 2.77 -18.09 22.18
CA THR A 404 3.35 -18.81 23.34
C THR A 404 3.46 -20.32 23.12
N SER A 405 2.45 -20.93 22.51
CA SER A 405 2.43 -22.36 22.20
C SER A 405 2.98 -22.71 20.81
N ARG A 406 3.50 -21.71 20.08
CA ARG A 406 3.95 -21.81 18.68
C ARG A 406 5.37 -21.26 18.50
N PRO A 407 6.38 -21.79 19.22
CA PRO A 407 7.76 -21.31 19.06
C PRO A 407 8.26 -21.68 17.65
N TRP A 408 8.38 -20.68 16.80
CA TRP A 408 8.93 -20.81 15.45
C TRP A 408 10.31 -20.14 15.40
N THR A 409 11.27 -20.73 14.69
CA THR A 409 12.63 -20.20 14.58
C THR A 409 12.83 -19.53 13.23
N SER A 410 13.45 -18.34 13.20
CA SER A 410 13.83 -17.67 11.95
C SER A 410 15.11 -18.26 11.34
N PRO A 411 15.43 -17.95 10.06
CA PRO A 411 16.70 -18.34 9.43
C PRO A 411 17.96 -17.87 10.16
N ALA A 412 17.86 -16.79 10.94
CA ALA A 412 18.93 -16.30 11.80
C ALA A 412 19.21 -17.21 13.01
N GLY A 413 18.44 -18.29 13.18
CA GLY A 413 18.53 -19.21 14.31
C GLY A 413 17.93 -18.65 15.61
N THR A 414 17.28 -17.48 15.54
CA THR A 414 16.59 -16.89 16.68
C THR A 414 15.18 -17.43 16.78
N VAL A 415 14.73 -17.73 18.01
CA VAL A 415 13.32 -17.99 18.27
C VAL A 415 12.54 -16.71 17.97
N GLY A 416 11.51 -16.81 17.13
CA GLY A 416 10.58 -15.74 16.81
C GLY A 416 9.89 -15.21 18.07
N PRO A 417 9.21 -14.06 17.98
CA PRO A 417 8.61 -13.45 19.16
C PRO A 417 7.49 -14.34 19.73
N THR A 418 7.46 -14.46 21.05
CA THR A 418 6.46 -15.25 21.81
C THR A 418 5.38 -14.33 22.41
N GLY A 419 4.35 -14.91 23.04
CA GLY A 419 3.23 -14.13 23.58
C GLY A 419 2.34 -13.55 22.49
N LEU A 420 1.53 -12.55 22.84
CA LEU A 420 0.67 -11.86 21.88
C LEU A 420 1.50 -11.01 20.93
N GLN A 421 1.38 -11.29 19.64
CA GLN A 421 2.06 -10.60 18.56
C GLN A 421 1.03 -10.02 17.60
N PRO A 422 1.22 -8.76 17.12
CA PRO A 422 0.30 -8.19 16.15
C PRO A 422 0.36 -8.98 14.85
N ILE A 423 -0.78 -9.25 14.23
CA ILE A 423 -0.85 -10.03 12.98
C ILE A 423 -0.25 -9.24 11.81
N GLY A 424 -0.53 -7.94 11.75
CA GLY A 424 -0.23 -7.07 10.63
C GLY A 424 -0.64 -5.63 10.91
N LEU A 425 -0.72 -4.76 9.90
CA LEU A 425 -0.50 -5.08 8.49
C LEU A 425 0.97 -5.41 8.19
N GLY A 426 1.23 -6.18 7.13
CA GLY A 426 2.58 -6.50 6.68
C GLY A 426 3.20 -5.45 5.75
N PRO A 427 4.37 -5.71 5.14
CA PRO A 427 4.97 -4.85 4.12
C PRO A 427 4.01 -4.52 2.98
N ARG A 428 4.24 -3.40 2.28
CA ARG A 428 3.46 -3.09 1.07
C ARG A 428 3.73 -4.10 -0.04
N VAL A 429 2.67 -4.46 -0.75
CA VAL A 429 2.70 -5.30 -1.94
C VAL A 429 1.97 -4.59 -3.08
N PRO A 430 2.28 -4.86 -4.35
CA PRO A 430 1.62 -4.17 -5.45
C PRO A 430 0.11 -4.40 -5.50
N MET A 431 -0.62 -3.36 -5.90
CA MET A 431 -2.04 -3.40 -6.20
C MET A 431 -2.37 -2.43 -7.33
N ILE A 432 -3.02 -2.92 -8.39
CA ILE A 432 -3.50 -2.10 -9.50
C ILE A 432 -4.99 -2.40 -9.73
N ALA A 433 -5.81 -1.37 -9.61
CA ALA A 433 -7.21 -1.43 -10.00
C ALA A 433 -7.31 -1.17 -11.50
N ILE A 434 -7.63 -2.20 -12.30
CA ILE A 434 -7.67 -2.18 -13.77
C ILE A 434 -9.12 -2.17 -14.24
N SER A 435 -9.59 -1.03 -14.76
CA SER A 435 -11.00 -0.85 -15.10
C SER A 435 -11.22 0.40 -15.95
N PRO A 436 -12.31 0.50 -16.73
CA PRO A 436 -12.73 1.75 -17.35
C PRO A 436 -12.85 2.95 -16.40
N TRP A 437 -13.12 2.71 -15.11
CA TRP A 437 -13.27 3.74 -14.06
C TRP A 437 -11.97 4.12 -13.35
N SER A 438 -10.88 3.38 -13.55
CA SER A 438 -9.59 3.63 -12.88
C SER A 438 -8.52 4.19 -13.81
N ARG A 439 -8.87 4.52 -15.06
CA ARG A 439 -7.96 5.06 -16.08
C ARG A 439 -7.30 6.39 -15.69
N GLY A 440 -6.14 6.65 -16.29
CA GLY A 440 -5.42 7.93 -16.22
C GLY A 440 -4.13 7.89 -15.40
N GLY A 441 -3.61 6.70 -15.07
CA GLY A 441 -2.33 6.56 -14.38
C GLY A 441 -2.32 7.16 -12.97
N TYR A 442 -3.46 7.15 -12.28
CA TYR A 442 -3.59 7.72 -10.95
C TYR A 442 -2.81 6.91 -9.90
N VAL A 443 -2.42 7.55 -8.80
CA VAL A 443 -2.08 6.86 -7.55
C VAL A 443 -3.17 7.05 -6.51
N CYS A 444 -3.38 6.02 -5.69
CA CYS A 444 -4.20 6.07 -4.49
C CYS A 444 -3.33 5.71 -3.27
N SER A 445 -3.20 6.65 -2.34
CA SER A 445 -2.39 6.50 -1.12
C SER A 445 -3.24 6.30 0.14
N GLU A 446 -4.47 5.82 -0.04
CA GLU A 446 -5.28 5.27 1.05
C GLU A 446 -4.72 3.90 1.46
N THR A 447 -4.61 3.68 2.77
CA THR A 447 -4.17 2.40 3.32
C THR A 447 -5.17 1.30 2.97
N PHE A 448 -4.68 0.19 2.44
CA PHE A 448 -5.46 -1.00 2.13
C PHE A 448 -4.72 -2.26 2.61
N ASP A 449 -5.45 -3.33 2.85
CA ASP A 449 -4.95 -4.72 2.86
C ASP A 449 -5.88 -5.66 2.07
N HIS A 450 -5.64 -6.97 2.08
CA HIS A 450 -6.48 -7.96 1.37
C HIS A 450 -7.95 -7.94 1.80
N THR A 451 -8.27 -7.48 3.02
CA THR A 451 -9.66 -7.33 3.44
C THR A 451 -10.40 -6.22 2.67
N SER A 452 -9.66 -5.28 2.09
CA SER A 452 -10.19 -4.21 1.23
C SER A 452 -10.85 -4.76 -0.03
N VAL A 453 -10.37 -5.90 -0.55
CA VAL A 453 -11.00 -6.61 -1.69
C VAL A 453 -12.39 -7.09 -1.30
N LEU A 454 -12.52 -7.73 -0.13
CA LEU A 454 -13.83 -8.14 0.38
C LEU A 454 -14.73 -6.94 0.60
N ARG A 455 -14.21 -5.86 1.19
CA ARG A 455 -14.99 -4.62 1.41
C ARG A 455 -15.47 -3.96 0.12
N PHE A 456 -14.70 -4.03 -0.96
CA PHE A 456 -15.18 -3.61 -2.27
C PHE A 456 -16.39 -4.43 -2.73
N LEU A 457 -16.35 -5.76 -2.51
CA LEU A 457 -17.48 -6.65 -2.75
C LEU A 457 -18.67 -6.33 -1.83
N GLU A 458 -18.44 -5.96 -0.57
CA GLU A 458 -19.50 -5.50 0.35
C GLU A 458 -20.19 -4.26 -0.20
N GLN A 459 -19.42 -3.25 -0.64
CA GLN A 459 -19.96 -2.02 -1.25
C GLN A 459 -20.78 -2.33 -2.50
N ARG A 460 -20.31 -3.29 -3.30
CA ARG A 460 -20.97 -3.64 -4.54
C ARG A 460 -22.25 -4.45 -4.32
N PHE A 461 -22.18 -5.52 -3.54
CA PHE A 461 -23.22 -6.56 -3.44
C PHE A 461 -24.02 -6.51 -2.13
N GLY A 462 -23.60 -5.74 -1.13
CA GLY A 462 -24.33 -5.57 0.14
C GLY A 462 -24.19 -6.75 1.10
N ILE A 463 -23.15 -7.58 0.94
CA ILE A 463 -22.91 -8.78 1.74
C ILE A 463 -21.69 -8.51 2.60
N ALA A 464 -21.86 -8.22 3.90
CA ALA A 464 -20.73 -7.92 4.78
C ALA A 464 -19.97 -9.20 5.18
N SER A 465 -18.63 -9.16 5.19
CA SER A 465 -17.82 -10.16 5.86
C SER A 465 -18.00 -10.04 7.37
N PRO A 466 -18.35 -11.13 8.08
CA PRO A 466 -18.58 -11.07 9.52
C PRO A 466 -17.27 -11.05 10.34
N TYR A 467 -16.11 -11.21 9.71
CA TYR A 467 -14.85 -11.46 10.43
C TYR A 467 -13.80 -10.35 10.33
N ILE A 468 -14.01 -9.33 9.50
CA ILE A 468 -13.11 -8.17 9.46
C ILE A 468 -13.37 -7.32 10.72
N SER A 469 -12.35 -7.17 11.56
CA SER A 469 -12.43 -6.42 12.82
C SER A 469 -12.79 -4.94 12.60
N ASP A 470 -13.36 -4.29 13.61
CA ASP A 470 -13.67 -2.85 13.55
C ASP A 470 -12.40 -1.99 13.39
N TRP A 471 -11.30 -2.38 14.02
CA TRP A 471 -9.99 -1.73 13.86
C TRP A 471 -9.54 -1.76 12.39
N ARG A 472 -9.57 -2.94 11.77
CA ARG A 472 -9.15 -3.12 10.38
C ARG A 472 -10.09 -2.41 9.41
N ARG A 473 -11.40 -2.42 9.68
CA ARG A 473 -12.40 -1.63 8.93
C ARG A 473 -12.16 -0.13 9.02
N ALA A 474 -11.65 0.35 10.15
CA ALA A 474 -11.36 1.77 10.34
C ALA A 474 -10.08 2.20 9.60
N VAL A 475 -9.04 1.36 9.58
CA VAL A 475 -7.70 1.71 9.06
C VAL A 475 -7.54 1.40 7.57
N CYS A 476 -7.97 0.23 7.12
CA CYS A 476 -7.95 -0.12 5.71
C CYS A 476 -9.14 0.55 4.99
N GLY A 477 -9.01 0.88 3.72
CA GLY A 477 -10.11 1.36 2.88
C GLY A 477 -10.94 0.22 2.29
N ASP A 478 -11.90 0.55 1.42
CA ASP A 478 -12.75 -0.41 0.71
C ASP A 478 -12.49 -0.46 -0.81
N LEU A 479 -11.31 0.04 -1.22
CA LEU A 479 -10.84 0.22 -2.60
C LEU A 479 -11.65 1.18 -3.48
N THR A 480 -12.79 1.73 -3.01
CA THR A 480 -13.62 2.59 -3.86
C THR A 480 -12.92 3.89 -4.27
N SER A 481 -11.98 4.39 -3.46
CA SER A 481 -11.15 5.56 -3.77
C SER A 481 -10.17 5.33 -4.92
N MET A 482 -9.92 4.08 -5.34
CA MET A 482 -9.13 3.80 -6.55
C MET A 482 -9.88 4.10 -7.86
N PHE A 483 -11.19 4.33 -7.81
CA PHE A 483 -12.04 4.50 -8.98
C PHE A 483 -12.69 5.87 -9.03
N ASP A 484 -12.94 6.36 -10.24
CA ASP A 484 -13.83 7.50 -10.47
C ASP A 484 -15.08 7.05 -11.24
N PHE A 485 -16.08 6.57 -10.49
CA PHE A 485 -17.37 6.15 -11.03
C PHE A 485 -18.19 7.32 -11.60
N LYS A 486 -17.86 8.56 -11.23
CA LYS A 486 -18.58 9.76 -11.67
C LYS A 486 -17.85 10.46 -12.82
N GLY A 487 -16.56 10.20 -13.01
CA GLY A 487 -15.67 10.88 -13.93
C GLY A 487 -16.03 10.75 -15.38
N LYS A 488 -15.35 11.59 -16.17
CA LYS A 488 -15.18 11.33 -17.60
C LYS A 488 -13.85 10.61 -17.77
N ALA A 489 -13.85 9.55 -18.57
CA ALA A 489 -12.63 8.85 -18.93
C ALA A 489 -11.59 9.83 -19.51
N ASP A 490 -10.36 9.77 -19.00
CA ASP A 490 -9.21 10.41 -19.62
C ASP A 490 -8.52 9.39 -20.54
N PRO A 491 -8.59 9.56 -21.87
CA PRO A 491 -7.97 8.63 -22.82
C PRO A 491 -6.51 8.97 -23.11
N THR A 492 -5.88 9.93 -22.40
CA THR A 492 -4.53 10.39 -22.72
C THR A 492 -3.53 9.22 -22.64
N PRO A 493 -2.96 8.78 -23.77
CA PRO A 493 -2.06 7.63 -23.80
C PRO A 493 -0.68 7.99 -23.24
N VAL A 494 -0.04 7.03 -22.55
CA VAL A 494 1.37 7.10 -22.17
C VAL A 494 2.17 6.13 -23.05
N HIS A 495 3.36 6.55 -23.47
CA HIS A 495 4.21 5.83 -24.44
C HIS A 495 5.03 4.70 -23.77
N PHE A 496 5.12 3.51 -24.40
CA PHE A 496 6.12 2.48 -24.08
C PHE A 496 6.23 1.40 -25.17
N GLN A 497 7.11 0.42 -24.96
CA GLN A 497 7.31 -0.76 -25.81
C GLN A 497 7.16 -2.03 -24.96
N VAL A 498 6.62 -3.11 -25.53
CA VAL A 498 6.54 -4.42 -24.88
C VAL A 498 7.85 -5.17 -25.11
N PRO A 499 8.60 -5.58 -24.07
CA PRO A 499 9.86 -6.26 -24.22
C PRO A 499 9.68 -7.75 -24.54
N ALA A 500 10.69 -8.33 -25.16
CA ALA A 500 10.84 -9.79 -25.21
C ALA A 500 11.19 -10.33 -23.81
N PRO A 501 10.94 -11.62 -23.52
CA PRO A 501 11.38 -12.27 -22.30
C PRO A 501 12.87 -12.02 -22.03
N ILE A 502 13.22 -11.73 -20.78
CA ILE A 502 14.60 -11.44 -20.42
C ILE A 502 15.36 -12.74 -20.24
N ALA A 503 16.25 -13.04 -21.18
CA ALA A 503 17.19 -14.15 -21.03
C ALA A 503 18.38 -13.71 -20.17
N GLY A 504 18.39 -14.16 -18.93
CA GLY A 504 19.50 -13.98 -18.01
C GLY A 504 20.77 -14.71 -18.46
N GLN A 505 21.94 -14.18 -18.09
CA GLN A 505 23.24 -14.84 -18.31
C GLN A 505 23.62 -15.84 -17.20
N GLY A 506 22.73 -16.09 -16.24
CA GLY A 506 22.94 -17.05 -15.15
C GLY A 506 24.05 -16.66 -14.17
N LYS A 507 24.43 -15.37 -14.11
CA LYS A 507 25.42 -14.90 -13.14
C LYS A 507 24.81 -14.85 -11.73
N PRO A 508 25.60 -15.11 -10.67
CA PRO A 508 25.14 -14.85 -9.33
C PRO A 508 24.78 -13.37 -9.14
N TYR A 509 23.74 -13.12 -8.37
CA TYR A 509 23.41 -11.79 -7.89
C TYR A 509 24.59 -11.17 -7.12
N SER A 510 24.87 -9.90 -7.37
CA SER A 510 25.98 -9.18 -6.77
C SER A 510 25.57 -7.75 -6.44
N VAL A 511 25.84 -7.30 -5.21
CA VAL A 511 25.64 -5.90 -4.82
C VAL A 511 26.68 -5.02 -5.50
N ALA A 512 26.24 -3.90 -6.07
CA ALA A 512 27.14 -2.93 -6.68
C ALA A 512 27.89 -2.12 -5.61
N VAL A 513 29.21 -1.98 -5.77
CA VAL A 513 30.06 -1.14 -4.92
C VAL A 513 30.84 -0.10 -5.75
N PRO A 514 30.94 1.18 -5.32
CA PRO A 514 30.28 1.75 -4.14
C PRO A 514 28.75 1.72 -4.24
N GLN A 515 28.08 1.53 -3.11
CA GLN A 515 26.62 1.51 -3.05
C GLN A 515 26.06 2.91 -3.31
N THR A 516 24.91 3.01 -3.98
CA THR A 516 24.19 4.27 -4.19
C THR A 516 22.69 4.04 -4.06
N MET A 517 21.97 5.02 -3.50
CA MET A 517 20.51 4.96 -3.46
C MET A 517 19.94 4.93 -4.88
N PRO A 518 18.92 4.09 -5.15
CA PRO A 518 18.24 4.12 -6.44
C PRO A 518 17.62 5.49 -6.71
N ALA A 519 17.72 5.94 -7.96
CA ALA A 519 16.97 7.11 -8.40
C ALA A 519 15.54 6.69 -8.78
N GLN A 520 14.55 7.36 -8.19
CA GLN A 520 13.17 7.29 -8.67
C GLN A 520 13.03 8.15 -9.93
N GLU A 521 12.20 7.72 -10.88
CA GLU A 521 11.89 8.49 -12.08
C GLU A 521 11.33 9.88 -11.71
N PRO A 522 11.79 10.96 -12.36
CA PRO A 522 11.35 12.31 -12.01
C PRO A 522 9.89 12.54 -12.40
N GLY A 523 9.23 13.43 -11.64
CA GLY A 523 7.89 13.92 -11.93
C GLY A 523 6.81 13.36 -11.01
N THR A 524 5.61 13.92 -11.17
CA THR A 524 4.41 13.53 -10.42
C THR A 524 3.43 12.76 -11.30
N ARG A 525 2.40 12.21 -10.68
CA ARG A 525 1.23 11.62 -11.34
C ARG A 525 -0.07 12.19 -10.75
N PRO A 526 -1.21 12.09 -11.44
CA PRO A 526 -2.51 12.36 -10.85
C PRO A 526 -2.74 11.52 -9.59
N ALA A 527 -3.36 12.08 -8.56
CA ALA A 527 -3.66 11.41 -7.30
C ALA A 527 -5.17 11.38 -7.03
N ARG A 528 -5.66 10.26 -6.50
CA ARG A 528 -7.05 10.08 -6.08
C ARG A 528 -7.32 10.88 -4.79
N PRO A 529 -8.53 11.46 -4.64
CA PRO A 529 -8.93 12.08 -3.39
C PRO A 529 -8.99 11.05 -2.27
N LEU A 530 -8.44 11.36 -1.10
CA LEU A 530 -8.45 10.44 0.04
C LEU A 530 -9.45 10.87 1.12
N GLY A 531 -9.78 9.92 2.00
CA GLY A 531 -10.70 10.14 3.11
C GLY A 531 -10.06 10.79 4.34
N TYR A 532 -8.73 10.97 4.38
CA TYR A 532 -8.01 11.46 5.55
C TYR A 532 -8.25 12.95 5.80
N ARG A 533 -8.30 13.36 7.08
CA ARG A 533 -8.04 14.74 7.54
C ARG A 533 -7.46 14.67 8.95
N ALA A 534 -6.29 14.04 9.06
CA ALA A 534 -5.70 13.68 10.34
C ALA A 534 -4.43 14.50 10.62
N LEU A 535 -4.30 15.00 11.84
CA LEU A 535 -3.23 15.90 12.26
C LEU A 535 -2.80 15.62 13.70
N VAL A 536 -1.53 15.86 13.99
CA VAL A 536 -0.98 15.82 15.35
C VAL A 536 -0.57 17.23 15.74
N ASN A 537 -1.00 17.68 16.92
CA ASN A 537 -0.65 18.96 17.51
C ASN A 537 -0.13 18.77 18.93
N GLU A 538 0.45 19.82 19.50
CA GLU A 538 0.66 19.88 20.95
C GLU A 538 -0.68 19.85 21.69
N GLY A 539 -0.72 19.06 22.77
CA GLY A 539 -1.82 19.04 23.73
C GLY A 539 -1.73 20.18 24.75
N PRO A 540 -2.58 20.15 25.79
CA PRO A 540 -2.54 21.10 26.90
C PRO A 540 -1.15 21.14 27.57
N ARG A 541 -0.70 22.33 27.98
CA ARG A 541 0.54 22.47 28.77
C ARG A 541 0.31 21.92 30.16
N GLU A 542 1.16 21.00 30.58
CA GLU A 542 1.16 20.44 31.94
C GLU A 542 2.62 20.30 32.40
N SER A 543 2.89 20.66 33.65
CA SER A 543 4.26 20.58 34.19
C SER A 543 4.76 19.14 34.19
N GLY A 544 5.99 18.92 33.73
CA GLY A 544 6.61 17.60 33.69
C GLY A 544 6.13 16.71 32.54
N LYS A 545 5.33 17.24 31.60
CA LYS A 545 4.81 16.48 30.46
C LYS A 545 4.88 17.24 29.16
N VAL A 546 5.13 16.50 28.09
CA VAL A 546 4.84 16.91 26.71
C VAL A 546 3.62 16.13 26.25
N GLN A 547 2.57 16.83 25.83
CA GLN A 547 1.33 16.20 25.40
C GLN A 547 1.19 16.32 23.89
N LEU A 548 0.74 15.25 23.24
CA LEU A 548 0.34 15.27 21.83
C LEU A 548 -1.16 15.01 21.73
N LYS A 549 -1.82 15.75 20.83
CA LYS A 549 -3.22 15.60 20.48
C LYS A 549 -3.32 15.11 19.03
N LEU A 550 -3.72 13.86 18.85
CA LEU A 550 -3.92 13.25 17.55
C LEU A 550 -5.40 13.38 17.19
N ARG A 551 -5.72 14.11 16.13
CA ARG A 551 -7.09 14.41 15.72
C ARG A 551 -7.35 13.92 14.32
N ASN A 552 -8.51 13.32 14.09
CA ASN A 552 -8.94 12.91 12.77
C ASN A 552 -10.31 13.51 12.45
N HIS A 553 -10.35 14.43 11.48
CA HIS A 553 -11.57 14.99 10.93
C HIS A 553 -12.04 14.28 9.66
N GLY A 554 -11.27 13.31 9.19
CA GLY A 554 -11.54 12.56 7.98
C GLY A 554 -12.69 11.59 8.16
N ARG A 555 -12.99 10.90 7.06
CA ARG A 555 -14.06 9.89 6.97
C ARG A 555 -13.57 8.46 7.18
N ILE A 556 -12.25 8.26 7.17
CA ILE A 556 -11.57 6.99 7.43
C ILE A 556 -10.64 7.17 8.64
N GLY A 557 -10.36 6.08 9.36
CA GLY A 557 -9.44 6.08 10.49
C GLY A 557 -8.00 6.38 10.05
N ALA A 558 -7.18 6.85 10.98
CA ALA A 558 -5.77 7.16 10.74
C ALA A 558 -4.89 6.47 11.77
N ALA A 559 -3.92 5.69 11.30
CA ALA A 559 -2.91 5.06 12.13
C ALA A 559 -1.64 5.92 12.19
N PHE A 560 -1.05 6.03 13.37
CA PHE A 560 0.19 6.78 13.58
C PHE A 560 1.22 5.93 14.34
N GLN A 561 2.49 6.11 14.00
CA GLN A 561 3.62 5.63 14.80
C GLN A 561 4.43 6.82 15.29
N VAL A 562 4.57 6.96 16.61
CA VAL A 562 5.34 8.05 17.23
C VAL A 562 6.65 7.52 17.78
N GLN A 563 7.74 7.90 17.14
CA GLN A 563 9.10 7.61 17.56
C GLN A 563 9.57 8.65 18.58
N ASP A 564 10.17 8.19 19.68
CA ASP A 564 10.96 9.04 20.57
C ASP A 564 12.43 8.99 20.12
N ARG A 565 12.89 10.06 19.47
CA ARG A 565 14.25 10.15 18.94
C ARG A 565 15.30 10.48 20.00
N GLN A 566 14.90 10.81 21.23
CA GLN A 566 15.84 10.82 22.37
C GLN A 566 16.11 9.40 22.88
N HIS A 567 15.18 8.47 22.64
CA HIS A 567 15.30 7.06 22.98
C HIS A 567 15.16 6.18 21.73
N PRO A 568 16.07 6.31 20.74
CA PRO A 568 15.90 5.75 19.40
C PRO A 568 15.82 4.22 19.35
N THR A 569 16.20 3.51 20.41
CA THR A 569 16.07 2.05 20.53
C THR A 569 14.73 1.60 21.09
N ALA A 570 13.92 2.52 21.64
CA ALA A 570 12.57 2.20 22.11
C ALA A 570 11.63 1.92 20.92
N ALA A 571 10.69 1.01 21.12
CA ALA A 571 9.63 0.78 20.13
C ALA A 571 8.79 2.06 19.95
N PRO A 572 8.39 2.44 18.72
CA PRO A 572 7.47 3.54 18.50
C PRO A 572 6.12 3.28 19.20
N ARG A 573 5.52 4.33 19.76
CA ARG A 573 4.14 4.24 20.26
C ARG A 573 3.16 4.21 19.09
N ARG A 574 2.17 3.33 19.13
CA ARG A 574 1.23 3.05 18.03
C ARG A 574 -0.15 3.62 18.35
N TYR A 575 -0.73 4.36 17.42
CA TYR A 575 -2.04 4.98 17.62
C TYR A 575 -2.98 4.69 16.46
N THR A 576 -4.28 4.65 16.77
CA THR A 576 -5.33 4.62 15.75
C THR A 576 -6.47 5.54 16.16
N VAL A 577 -6.66 6.61 15.39
CA VAL A 577 -7.73 7.58 15.61
C VAL A 577 -8.86 7.30 14.61
N ALA A 578 -10.01 6.86 15.12
CA ALA A 578 -11.21 6.65 14.32
C ALA A 578 -11.63 7.95 13.60
N ALA A 579 -12.45 7.80 12.55
CA ALA A 579 -13.02 8.94 11.85
C ALA A 579 -13.77 9.86 12.83
N HIS A 580 -13.56 11.17 12.70
CA HIS A 580 -14.16 12.20 13.54
C HIS A 580 -13.81 12.15 15.05
N ASP A 581 -12.74 11.45 15.43
CA ASP A 581 -12.32 11.30 16.83
C ASP A 581 -11.01 12.04 17.15
N THR A 582 -10.61 12.02 18.42
CA THR A 582 -9.39 12.63 18.93
C THR A 582 -8.82 11.82 20.10
N LEU A 583 -7.54 11.53 20.04
CA LEU A 583 -6.76 10.97 21.15
C LEU A 583 -5.80 12.02 21.72
N GLN A 584 -5.44 11.84 22.99
CA GLN A 584 -4.43 12.64 23.67
C GLN A 584 -3.56 11.73 24.51
N ASP A 585 -2.24 11.84 24.34
CA ASP A 585 -1.26 11.11 25.14
C ASP A 585 -0.11 12.04 25.58
N PHE A 586 0.73 11.56 26.49
CA PHE A 586 1.82 12.31 27.08
C PHE A 586 3.12 11.51 27.22
N TRP A 587 4.22 12.27 27.23
CA TRP A 587 5.57 11.82 27.60
C TRP A 587 5.99 12.60 28.84
N THR A 588 6.54 11.91 29.83
CA THR A 588 7.11 12.55 31.02
C THR A 588 8.46 13.15 30.65
N VAL A 589 8.60 14.46 30.81
CA VAL A 589 9.82 15.21 30.48
C VAL A 589 10.05 16.25 31.56
N SER A 590 11.18 16.14 32.26
CA SER A 590 11.54 17.04 33.36
C SER A 590 11.86 18.45 32.84
N ALA A 591 11.77 19.46 33.70
CA ALA A 591 12.14 20.83 33.32
C ALA A 591 13.59 20.89 32.81
N GLY A 592 13.80 21.45 31.61
CA GLY A 592 15.09 21.54 30.95
C GLY A 592 15.57 20.26 30.25
N GLU A 593 14.88 19.13 30.41
CA GLU A 593 15.22 17.88 29.74
C GLU A 593 14.78 17.93 28.27
N PRO A 594 15.63 17.56 27.29
CA PRO A 594 15.27 17.57 25.89
C PRO A 594 14.27 16.48 25.53
N TYR A 595 13.44 16.73 24.52
CA TYR A 595 12.58 15.73 23.88
C TYR A 595 12.59 15.91 22.36
N GLN A 596 12.35 14.82 21.63
CA GLN A 596 12.20 14.83 20.19
C GLN A 596 11.26 13.71 19.76
N LEU A 597 10.03 14.07 19.39
CA LEU A 597 8.99 13.13 18.98
C LEU A 597 8.71 13.29 17.49
N ALA A 598 8.57 12.19 16.77
CA ALA A 598 8.20 12.18 15.35
C ALA A 598 7.04 11.21 15.11
N ALA A 599 5.89 11.76 14.71
CA ALA A 599 4.68 10.99 14.39
C ALA A 599 4.54 10.82 12.88
N HIS A 600 4.75 9.59 12.39
CA HIS A 600 4.46 9.20 11.00
C HIS A 600 3.01 8.75 10.90
N GLY A 601 2.30 9.19 9.86
CA GLY A 601 0.89 8.86 9.62
C GLY A 601 0.59 8.52 8.15
N PRO A 602 -0.69 8.35 7.80
CA PRO A 602 -1.10 7.99 6.45
C PRO A 602 -0.75 9.08 5.44
N ASN A 603 -0.74 8.70 4.15
CA ASN A 603 -0.36 9.55 3.03
C ASN A 603 0.98 10.30 3.23
N GLY A 604 1.92 9.69 3.96
CA GLY A 604 3.25 10.25 4.22
C GLY A 604 3.27 11.48 5.09
N SER A 605 2.24 11.65 5.92
CA SER A 605 2.22 12.73 6.89
C SER A 605 3.28 12.52 7.96
N LEU A 606 3.92 13.62 8.37
CA LEU A 606 4.96 13.64 9.41
C LEU A 606 4.74 14.86 10.30
N PHE A 607 4.73 14.63 11.61
CA PHE A 607 4.63 15.68 12.62
C PHE A 607 5.78 15.55 13.61
N GLU A 608 6.64 16.57 13.70
CA GLU A 608 7.84 16.54 14.54
C GLU A 608 7.77 17.61 15.64
N PHE A 609 8.11 17.22 16.86
CA PHE A 609 8.09 18.06 18.05
C PHE A 609 9.42 17.93 18.77
N GLN A 610 10.26 18.95 18.68
CA GLN A 610 11.52 19.03 19.41
C GLN A 610 11.51 20.19 20.39
N GLY A 611 11.96 19.95 21.61
CA GLY A 611 12.06 21.01 22.60
C GLY A 611 12.72 20.54 23.89
N GLN A 612 12.47 21.29 24.97
CA GLN A 612 12.83 20.92 26.32
C GLN A 612 11.63 21.03 27.27
N GLY A 613 11.60 20.26 28.35
CA GLY A 613 10.54 20.35 29.35
C GLY A 613 10.43 21.76 29.92
N GLY A 614 9.20 22.28 30.00
CA GLY A 614 8.94 23.66 30.40
C GLY A 614 9.10 24.71 29.28
N GLU A 615 9.24 24.31 28.01
CA GLU A 615 9.28 25.24 26.89
C GLU A 615 8.05 26.18 26.86
N ASP A 616 8.32 27.45 26.60
CA ASP A 616 7.37 28.56 26.64
C ASP A 616 6.81 28.93 25.26
N LEU A 617 7.37 28.41 24.18
CA LEU A 617 6.76 28.46 22.85
C LEU A 617 5.78 27.30 22.66
N SER A 618 4.67 27.58 21.99
CA SER A 618 3.73 26.55 21.51
C SER A 618 3.28 26.88 20.10
N VAL A 619 3.06 25.86 19.28
CA VAL A 619 2.51 25.99 17.94
C VAL A 619 1.25 25.15 17.82
N THR A 620 0.21 25.74 17.25
CA THR A 620 -0.96 25.00 16.77
C THR A 620 -1.02 25.09 15.26
N PHE A 621 -0.98 23.95 14.61
CA PHE A 621 -1.23 23.80 13.17
C PHE A 621 -2.71 23.53 12.91
N SER A 622 -3.22 24.10 11.83
CA SER A 622 -4.60 23.87 11.38
C SER A 622 -4.69 23.96 9.87
N GLU A 623 -5.59 23.16 9.31
CA GLU A 623 -6.04 23.30 7.94
C GLU A 623 -7.34 24.12 7.91
N SER A 624 -7.48 25.00 6.93
CA SER A 624 -8.65 25.84 6.74
C SER A 624 -9.10 25.84 5.29
N GLY A 625 -10.41 25.85 5.08
CA GLY A 625 -10.98 25.87 3.73
C GLY A 625 -10.57 24.65 2.90
N ARG A 626 -10.25 24.89 1.62
CA ARG A 626 -9.91 23.82 0.64
C ARG A 626 -8.43 23.74 0.30
N ASP A 627 -7.64 24.74 0.69
CA ASP A 627 -6.24 24.89 0.27
C ASP A 627 -5.42 25.80 1.20
N GLU A 628 -5.87 26.11 2.42
CA GLU A 628 -5.09 26.95 3.36
C GLU A 628 -4.57 26.11 4.53
N VAL A 629 -3.29 26.25 4.85
CA VAL A 629 -2.70 25.76 6.11
C VAL A 629 -2.24 26.94 6.95
N ARG A 630 -2.37 26.83 8.28
CA ARG A 630 -2.05 27.89 9.22
C ARG A 630 -1.28 27.37 10.43
N VAL A 631 -0.29 28.14 10.85
CA VAL A 631 0.35 27.99 12.17
C VAL A 631 0.04 29.19 13.05
N ARG A 632 -0.34 28.92 14.29
CA ARG A 632 -0.46 29.90 15.36
C ARG A 632 0.63 29.65 16.39
N ILE A 633 1.52 30.61 16.56
CA ILE A 633 2.70 30.54 17.43
C ILE A 633 2.44 31.46 18.62
N ARG A 634 2.56 30.92 19.83
CA ARG A 634 2.37 31.70 21.06
C ARG A 634 3.61 31.60 21.95
N ASN A 635 4.07 32.76 22.40
CA ASN A 635 5.07 32.86 23.46
C ASN A 635 4.36 33.01 24.80
N HIS A 636 4.48 32.04 25.69
CA HIS A 636 3.91 32.07 27.04
C HIS A 636 4.88 32.64 28.07
N GLY A 637 6.15 32.80 27.70
CA GLY A 637 7.22 33.25 28.57
C GLY A 637 7.25 34.77 28.77
N LYS A 638 8.16 35.18 29.65
CA LYS A 638 8.37 36.60 30.02
C LYS A 638 9.40 37.30 29.13
N ASP A 639 10.18 36.53 28.39
CA ASP A 639 11.23 37.03 27.50
C ASP A 639 10.76 37.07 26.05
N ARG A 640 11.41 37.93 25.26
CA ARG A 640 11.21 37.93 23.80
C ARG A 640 11.78 36.65 23.20
N ARG A 641 11.13 36.10 22.19
CA ARG A 641 11.59 34.93 21.43
C ARG A 641 11.71 35.28 19.96
N THR A 642 12.69 34.70 19.27
CA THR A 642 12.83 34.86 17.82
C THR A 642 12.59 33.52 17.14
N VAL A 643 11.62 33.48 16.23
CA VAL A 643 11.24 32.25 15.51
C VAL A 643 11.42 32.45 14.01
N ARG A 644 11.83 31.38 13.35
CA ARG A 644 11.76 31.21 11.90
C ARG A 644 10.58 30.32 11.57
N VAL A 645 9.81 30.74 10.58
CA VAL A 645 8.65 30.03 10.07
C VAL A 645 8.88 29.78 8.58
N ALA A 646 8.79 28.53 8.14
CA ALA A 646 9.07 28.14 6.76
C ALA A 646 8.05 27.14 6.23
N ASN A 647 7.85 27.13 4.91
CA ASN A 647 7.14 26.08 4.19
C ASN A 647 8.00 25.64 2.99
N SER A 648 8.56 24.43 3.04
CA SER A 648 9.53 23.96 2.02
C SER A 648 8.89 23.69 0.65
N TYR A 649 7.56 23.63 0.56
CA TYR A 649 6.83 23.44 -0.70
C TYR A 649 6.47 24.76 -1.39
N GLN A 650 6.74 25.90 -0.75
CA GLN A 650 6.42 27.21 -1.30
C GLN A 650 7.40 27.58 -2.44
N ARG A 651 6.89 27.73 -3.67
CA ARG A 651 7.71 27.98 -4.87
C ARG A 651 7.89 29.45 -5.25
N ASP A 652 7.21 30.38 -4.58
CA ASP A 652 7.19 31.82 -4.93
C ASP A 652 8.31 32.66 -4.27
N GLY A 653 9.33 32.02 -3.69
CA GLY A 653 10.45 32.70 -3.04
C GLY A 653 10.15 33.26 -1.64
N LYS A 654 8.92 33.12 -1.11
CA LYS A 654 8.56 33.45 0.29
C LYS A 654 8.55 32.20 1.18
N ALA A 655 9.53 31.32 0.98
CA ALA A 655 9.58 30.03 1.67
C ALA A 655 9.83 30.14 3.18
N GLN A 656 10.41 31.25 3.66
CA GLN A 656 10.69 31.42 5.08
C GLN A 656 10.63 32.87 5.55
N VAL A 657 10.33 33.05 6.84
CA VAL A 657 10.23 34.35 7.48
C VAL A 657 10.70 34.27 8.93
N THR A 658 11.52 35.25 9.36
CA THR A 658 11.93 35.37 10.76
C THR A 658 11.14 36.48 11.45
N ARG A 659 10.68 36.22 12.68
CA ARG A 659 9.91 37.16 13.49
C ARG A 659 10.31 37.12 14.95
N VAL A 660 10.23 38.28 15.58
CA VAL A 660 10.38 38.44 17.02
C VAL A 660 8.98 38.45 17.64
N LEU A 661 8.71 37.55 18.59
CA LEU A 661 7.52 37.54 19.42
C LEU A 661 7.85 38.17 20.77
N LYS A 662 7.04 39.14 21.21
CA LYS A 662 7.14 39.69 22.57
C LYS A 662 6.68 38.66 23.59
N ALA A 663 6.93 38.94 24.87
CA ALA A 663 6.34 38.18 25.98
C ALA A 663 4.81 38.13 25.83
N HIS A 664 4.22 36.95 26.01
CA HIS A 664 2.77 36.71 25.92
C HIS A 664 2.13 36.98 24.54
N ASP A 665 2.93 37.25 23.52
CA ASP A 665 2.48 37.59 22.18
C ASP A 665 2.03 36.34 21.39
N THR A 666 1.28 36.56 20.32
CA THR A 666 0.80 35.51 19.43
C THR A 666 0.93 35.96 17.98
N LEU A 667 1.46 35.08 17.15
CA LEU A 667 1.71 35.29 15.74
C LEU A 667 0.98 34.22 14.92
N GLU A 668 0.35 34.62 13.83
CA GLU A 668 -0.28 33.70 12.89
C GLU A 668 0.35 33.84 11.50
N TYR A 669 0.53 32.71 10.84
CA TYR A 669 0.97 32.61 9.44
C TYR A 669 0.13 31.58 8.71
N SER A 670 -0.21 31.90 7.46
CA SER A 670 -0.89 30.97 6.57
C SER A 670 -0.28 30.94 5.17
N TRP A 671 -0.50 29.82 4.48
CA TRP A 671 -0.12 29.60 3.09
C TRP A 671 -1.27 28.94 2.34
N HIS A 672 -1.43 29.34 1.08
CA HIS A 672 -2.22 28.59 0.12
C HIS A 672 -1.38 27.43 -0.44
N THR A 673 -1.96 26.24 -0.52
CA THR A 673 -1.30 25.01 -0.94
C THR A 673 -1.71 24.53 -2.34
N GLY A 674 -2.73 25.16 -2.95
CA GLY A 674 -3.25 24.75 -4.26
C GLY A 674 -2.21 24.80 -5.40
N GLY A 675 -1.24 25.71 -5.34
CA GLY A 675 -0.18 25.84 -6.36
C GLY A 675 0.83 24.68 -6.41
N GLN A 676 0.79 23.79 -5.41
CA GLN A 676 1.70 22.66 -5.25
C GLN A 676 0.94 21.36 -4.97
N GLY A 677 -0.30 21.25 -5.48
CA GLY A 677 -1.12 20.04 -5.32
C GLY A 677 -1.53 19.78 -3.88
N ASN A 678 -1.76 20.84 -3.10
CA ASN A 678 -2.13 20.82 -1.68
C ASN A 678 -1.10 20.22 -0.71
N TRP A 679 0.12 19.95 -1.18
CA TRP A 679 1.22 19.51 -0.33
C TRP A 679 1.82 20.67 0.49
N TYR A 680 2.26 20.35 1.70
CA TYR A 680 2.90 21.30 2.61
C TYR A 680 3.95 20.61 3.48
N ASP A 681 4.94 21.40 3.92
CA ASP A 681 5.89 21.00 4.96
C ASP A 681 6.32 22.27 5.70
N VAL A 682 5.57 22.56 6.76
CA VAL A 682 5.66 23.78 7.54
C VAL A 682 6.51 23.54 8.78
N GLN A 683 7.59 24.31 8.92
CA GLN A 683 8.51 24.26 10.04
C GLN A 683 8.50 25.58 10.82
N VAL A 684 8.43 25.49 12.15
CA VAL A 684 8.62 26.61 13.08
C VAL A 684 9.79 26.27 13.99
N SER A 685 10.88 27.04 13.92
CA SER A 685 12.08 26.82 14.73
C SER A 685 12.46 28.08 15.52
N ALA A 686 13.00 27.94 16.72
CA ALA A 686 13.65 29.06 17.38
C ALA A 686 14.99 29.41 16.70
N VAL A 687 15.34 30.70 16.65
CA VAL A 687 16.64 31.17 16.13
C VAL A 687 17.43 31.96 17.17
N ASP A 688 16.94 31.98 18.41
CA ASP A 688 17.57 32.60 19.58
C ASP A 688 18.49 31.64 20.36
N GLY A 689 18.79 30.47 19.80
CA GLY A 689 19.64 29.44 20.39
C GLY A 689 18.90 28.43 21.27
N ALA A 690 17.59 28.60 21.48
CA ALA A 690 16.78 27.62 22.19
C ALA A 690 16.55 26.34 21.35
N LEU A 691 16.51 25.19 22.03
CA LEU A 691 16.07 23.94 21.43
C LEU A 691 14.55 23.98 21.25
N PHE A 692 14.08 24.33 20.05
CA PHE A 692 12.66 24.34 19.71
C PHE A 692 12.43 24.17 18.22
N GLU A 693 11.68 23.13 17.86
CA GLU A 693 11.19 22.91 16.51
C GLU A 693 9.82 22.25 16.49
N ARG A 694 8.97 22.70 15.58
CA ARG A 694 7.70 22.07 15.22
C ARG A 694 7.64 21.92 13.71
N ARG A 695 7.43 20.71 13.21
CA ARG A 695 7.28 20.44 11.78
C ARG A 695 5.95 19.75 11.52
N TYR A 696 5.23 20.21 10.50
CA TYR A 696 3.96 19.67 10.05
C TYR A 696 4.04 19.46 8.55
N ALA A 697 4.14 18.22 8.10
CA ALA A 697 4.24 17.87 6.69
C ALA A 697 3.17 16.88 6.28
N GLY A 698 2.60 17.07 5.09
CA GLY A 698 1.53 16.23 4.58
C GLY A 698 0.80 16.84 3.38
N HIS A 699 -0.41 16.37 3.16
CA HIS A 699 -1.30 16.79 2.08
C HIS A 699 -2.63 17.26 2.66
N LEU A 700 -3.13 18.42 2.22
CA LEU A 700 -4.44 18.92 2.60
C LEU A 700 -5.51 18.26 1.71
N GLU A 701 -6.19 17.27 2.27
CA GLU A 701 -7.28 16.58 1.61
C GLU A 701 -8.54 17.46 1.54
N ASN A 702 -9.04 17.66 0.33
CA ASN A 702 -10.18 18.55 0.04
C ASN A 702 -11.29 17.89 -0.82
N GLY A 703 -11.15 16.59 -1.09
CA GLY A 703 -12.10 15.78 -1.84
C GLY A 703 -11.98 15.85 -3.37
N ASP A 704 -11.04 16.64 -3.91
CA ASP A 704 -10.77 16.71 -5.36
C ASP A 704 -9.56 15.86 -5.75
N HIS A 705 -9.47 15.51 -7.03
CA HIS A 705 -8.24 14.96 -7.60
C HIS A 705 -7.07 15.94 -7.40
N SER A 706 -5.89 15.39 -7.13
CA SER A 706 -4.66 16.15 -6.87
C SER A 706 -3.51 15.60 -7.71
N THR A 707 -2.27 15.90 -7.31
CA THR A 707 -1.05 15.23 -7.76
C THR A 707 -0.40 14.47 -6.60
N SER A 708 0.38 13.45 -6.92
CA SER A 708 1.34 12.86 -5.99
C SER A 708 2.31 13.92 -5.45
N ASP A 709 3.03 13.59 -4.38
CA ASP A 709 3.99 14.50 -3.73
C ASP A 709 5.03 15.01 -4.74
N PRO A 710 5.07 16.33 -5.03
CA PRO A 710 6.04 16.92 -5.96
C PRO A 710 7.44 17.09 -5.36
N GLY A 711 7.63 16.70 -4.10
CA GLY A 711 8.80 17.00 -3.30
C GLY A 711 8.88 18.47 -2.86
N PRO A 712 9.73 18.77 -1.86
CA PRO A 712 10.03 20.15 -1.49
C PRO A 712 10.60 20.92 -2.68
N ALA A 713 10.40 22.24 -2.71
CA ALA A 713 11.01 23.09 -3.72
C ALA A 713 12.55 22.98 -3.62
N ALA A 714 13.24 22.91 -4.76
CA ALA A 714 14.69 23.01 -4.77
C ALA A 714 15.09 24.36 -4.14
N GLY A 715 15.84 24.28 -3.03
CA GLY A 715 16.26 25.42 -2.22
C GLY A 715 17.33 26.29 -2.84
#